data_AF-A0A1X0UD92-F1
#
_entry.id   AF-A0A1X0UD92-F1
#
_cell.length_a   1.000
_cell.length_b   1.000
_cell.length_c   1.000
_cell.angle_alpha   90.00
_cell.angle_beta   90.00
_cell.angle_gamma   90.00
#
_symmetry.space_group_name_H-M   'P 1'
#
loop_
_entity.id
_entity.type
_entity.pdbx_description
1 polymer ?
#
loop_
_entity_poly.entity_id
_entity_poly.type
_entity_poly.pdbx_seq_one_letter_code
_entity_poly.pdbx_strand_id
1 'polypeptide(L)'
;MRASETGLVGSAGELEVAKQFVELGWGVAPNPTEHDLGTDLWVAARDARRFDLGSLLGVQVKSGDSQFDSAVRDSAGQVEGWWYRESDGDHIDYWLNHQVPHIIVLHHLDTGQSNWVHVTPDRIVSTGKGYKILVPAAASVAPAHAEALVEIVTAGRSLPRWDGSAWTGAEHILKHERLRYALLTPRLVAPHPNLHITAMNAVEAIALLVKMRREDLEPDRRRKTAAPILDECKDSPDWQWRFYAALHDILVSGATDSIDDLENLIATAPNPADRAAATAATAALLVEQDQAVEALKVLEADISRDEATPVDHAWLTVHRARILAETGRLDDARAEATEVQALRQTHPHDPTALAIASAATNLIFDVSDWNSQDLAETITSRDTHASWWRTQEVASGLQHTADESFARWASRRGKSRQASDGAWNHLRAASLIAGFSADHNTWRYSYAQLAKRTATVSSDPGDAGAALSALRTSGDVDAIKQAVPHLLDVGPTSAVKDTAESIDLARSTRTTLDANLELMIHSADVLSEITADRCIDWALDTLPDPVSKTGSIINSFHSILRIHNLIAAVAPAASPRAIDDVISKVTAAPEMDDQAMAHEYAKILRSIPEDAWTPQQLDALASRAASTTDNFEFTEAATEILAAHDTGTRTELIAKIAAGDLSALHAYGDVRDLPSPTVECLTAALETQIAQQIEDLTKGHSTIATTSTAATLILLNAWHPDHARWARVIELLQHFSVFTQHLKDPLQALRRHAANIPQETAQTLIPILRTLMAEARPEHLLFGGTDIRSDAAAALGALAPDSLTDKELWALLAGDPNKRASAALAVAQRNPATAIHSLTVMAHDTDPWVRAVVANSLARWMVSGQNNGTADALLTDILDADAGTLVARMVSVALRETPVNEATLGLAERLASSPSATVRADVRAALQPRS
;
A
#
# COMPACT_ATOMS: atom_id res chain seq x y z
N MET A 1 -80.97 2.07 -19.14
CA MET A 1 -80.15 1.59 -18.00
C MET A 1 -79.23 2.73 -17.58
N ARG A 2 -79.13 3.03 -16.29
CA ARG A 2 -78.28 4.10 -15.73
C ARG A 2 -77.17 3.40 -14.93
N ALA A 3 -75.91 3.69 -15.23
CA ALA A 3 -74.77 3.21 -14.45
C ALA A 3 -74.83 3.78 -13.02
N SER A 4 -74.28 3.07 -12.04
CA SER A 4 -74.22 3.59 -10.66
C SER A 4 -73.24 4.77 -10.59
N GLU A 5 -73.66 5.83 -9.90
CA GLU A 5 -72.84 7.03 -9.67
C GLU A 5 -71.60 6.67 -8.82
N THR A 6 -71.76 5.74 -7.87
CA THR A 6 -70.67 5.16 -7.08
C THR A 6 -69.68 4.34 -7.91
N GLY A 7 -70.14 3.61 -8.92
CA GLY A 7 -69.27 2.84 -9.82
C GLY A 7 -68.44 3.74 -10.74
N LEU A 8 -69.02 4.85 -11.23
CA LEU A 8 -68.29 5.84 -12.02
C LEU A 8 -67.20 6.56 -11.22
N VAL A 9 -67.48 6.88 -9.95
CA VAL A 9 -66.49 7.48 -9.01
C VAL A 9 -65.34 6.53 -8.70
N GLY A 10 -65.63 5.24 -8.50
CA GLY A 10 -64.60 4.20 -8.33
C GLY A 10 -63.67 4.10 -9.55
N SER A 11 -64.25 3.86 -10.73
CA SER A 11 -63.49 3.71 -11.97
C SER A 11 -62.70 4.96 -12.37
N ALA A 12 -63.20 6.16 -12.06
CA ALA A 12 -62.46 7.40 -12.31
C ALA A 12 -61.18 7.47 -11.46
N GLY A 13 -61.25 7.12 -10.17
CA GLY A 13 -60.07 7.12 -9.32
C GLY A 13 -59.09 5.98 -9.62
N GLU A 14 -59.56 4.79 -10.03
CA GLU A 14 -58.69 3.72 -10.52
C GLU A 14 -57.85 4.17 -11.72
N LEU A 15 -58.45 4.88 -12.68
CA LEU A 15 -57.76 5.40 -13.86
C LEU A 15 -56.74 6.49 -13.51
N GLU A 16 -57.06 7.39 -12.57
CA GLU A 16 -56.13 8.44 -12.16
C GLU A 16 -54.97 7.89 -11.32
N VAL A 17 -55.21 6.92 -10.44
CA VAL A 17 -54.13 6.21 -9.72
C VAL A 17 -53.26 5.42 -10.70
N ALA A 18 -53.86 4.73 -11.67
CA ALA A 18 -53.12 4.04 -12.73
C ALA A 18 -52.23 5.02 -13.52
N LYS A 19 -52.75 6.19 -13.88
CA LYS A 19 -51.98 7.25 -14.54
C LYS A 19 -50.81 7.72 -13.69
N GLN A 20 -50.97 7.90 -12.39
CA GLN A 20 -49.88 8.30 -11.50
C GLN A 20 -48.75 7.26 -11.45
N PHE A 21 -49.07 5.96 -11.41
CA PHE A 21 -48.05 4.91 -11.52
C PHE A 21 -47.37 4.90 -12.90
N VAL A 22 -48.11 5.17 -13.98
CA VAL A 22 -47.51 5.34 -15.33
C VAL A 22 -46.59 6.57 -15.39
N GLU A 23 -46.94 7.66 -14.71
CA GLU A 23 -46.10 8.87 -14.58
C GLU A 23 -44.82 8.60 -13.76
N LEU A 24 -44.85 7.65 -12.81
CA LEU A 24 -43.65 7.09 -12.16
C LEU A 24 -42.82 6.19 -13.08
N GLY A 25 -43.30 5.92 -14.30
CA GLY A 25 -42.65 5.04 -15.27
C GLY A 25 -42.96 3.56 -15.09
N TRP A 26 -43.84 3.19 -14.15
CA TRP A 26 -44.19 1.81 -13.79
C TRP A 26 -45.21 1.20 -14.75
N GLY A 27 -45.22 -0.13 -14.86
CA GLY A 27 -46.21 -0.84 -15.68
C GLY A 27 -47.52 -1.04 -14.90
N VAL A 28 -48.68 -0.76 -15.49
CA VAL A 28 -49.97 -0.94 -14.82
C VAL A 28 -50.88 -1.85 -15.65
N ALA A 29 -51.47 -2.85 -15.00
CA ALA A 29 -52.49 -3.72 -15.57
C ALA A 29 -53.75 -3.70 -14.67
N PRO A 30 -54.93 -3.33 -15.20
CA PRO A 30 -56.16 -3.42 -14.43
C PRO A 30 -56.53 -4.89 -14.16
N ASN A 31 -57.02 -5.18 -12.96
CA ASN A 31 -57.48 -6.53 -12.63
C ASN A 31 -58.85 -6.78 -13.29
N PRO A 32 -59.07 -7.92 -13.97
CA PRO A 32 -60.37 -8.22 -14.57
C PRO A 32 -61.49 -8.27 -13.51
N THR A 33 -62.55 -7.49 -13.72
CA THR A 33 -63.71 -7.39 -12.80
C THR A 33 -64.44 -8.71 -12.56
N GLU A 34 -64.25 -9.71 -13.42
CA GLU A 34 -64.85 -11.06 -13.29
C GLU A 34 -64.13 -11.94 -12.24
N HIS A 35 -62.94 -11.52 -11.80
CA HIS A 35 -62.07 -12.24 -10.86
C HIS A 35 -61.54 -11.33 -9.74
N ASP A 36 -62.23 -10.22 -9.47
CA ASP A 36 -61.84 -9.29 -8.41
C ASP A 36 -62.11 -9.88 -7.02
N LEU A 37 -61.05 -9.98 -6.22
CA LEU A 37 -61.05 -10.42 -4.82
C LEU A 37 -60.61 -9.31 -3.87
N GLY A 38 -60.75 -8.04 -4.31
CA GLY A 38 -60.27 -6.85 -3.60
C GLY A 38 -58.92 -6.37 -4.13
N THR A 39 -58.68 -6.39 -5.45
CA THR A 39 -57.47 -5.81 -6.05
C THR A 39 -57.85 -5.16 -7.36
N ASP A 40 -57.65 -3.84 -7.48
CA ASP A 40 -58.11 -3.11 -8.66
C ASP A 40 -57.00 -3.02 -9.72
N LEU A 41 -55.75 -2.81 -9.29
CA LEU A 41 -54.60 -2.69 -10.19
C LEU A 41 -53.47 -3.64 -9.78
N TRP A 42 -52.86 -4.24 -10.79
CA TRP A 42 -51.57 -4.93 -10.70
C TRP A 42 -50.49 -4.01 -11.28
N VAL A 43 -49.54 -3.60 -10.44
CA VAL A 43 -48.50 -2.65 -10.83
C VAL A 43 -47.13 -3.33 -10.85
N ALA A 44 -46.50 -3.38 -12.02
CA ALA A 44 -45.15 -3.88 -12.22
C ALA A 44 -44.13 -2.77 -11.90
N ALA A 45 -43.37 -2.99 -10.82
CA ALA A 45 -42.40 -2.02 -10.33
C ALA A 45 -41.20 -1.90 -11.27
N ARG A 46 -40.72 -0.67 -11.47
CA ARG A 46 -39.56 -0.36 -12.30
C ARG A 46 -38.59 0.55 -11.56
N ASP A 47 -37.30 0.46 -11.89
CA ASP A 47 -36.30 1.41 -11.39
C ASP A 47 -36.39 2.77 -12.10
N ALA A 48 -35.55 3.72 -11.70
CA ALA A 48 -35.49 5.05 -12.30
C ALA A 48 -35.12 5.03 -13.80
N ARG A 49 -34.43 3.98 -14.26
CA ARG A 49 -34.08 3.73 -15.68
C ARG A 49 -35.21 3.03 -16.43
N ARG A 50 -36.35 2.77 -15.77
CA ARG A 50 -37.56 2.10 -16.29
C ARG A 50 -37.37 0.62 -16.59
N PHE A 51 -36.32 -0.01 -16.04
CA PHE A 51 -36.15 -1.46 -16.09
C PHE A 51 -37.16 -2.14 -15.17
N ASP A 52 -37.83 -3.16 -15.69
CA ASP A 52 -38.76 -3.98 -14.93
C ASP A 52 -38.00 -4.76 -13.86
N LEU A 53 -38.40 -4.57 -12.60
CA LEU A 53 -37.76 -5.25 -11.49
C LEU A 53 -38.21 -6.71 -11.39
N GLY A 54 -39.25 -7.14 -12.10
CA GLY A 54 -39.83 -8.49 -11.98
C GLY A 54 -40.66 -8.66 -10.70
N SER A 55 -41.05 -7.56 -10.05
CA SER A 55 -41.84 -7.54 -8.83
C SER A 55 -43.19 -6.85 -9.08
N LEU A 56 -44.26 -7.43 -8.54
CA LEU A 56 -45.62 -6.95 -8.71
C LEU A 56 -46.16 -6.36 -7.40
N LEU A 57 -46.98 -5.32 -7.48
CA LEU A 57 -47.68 -4.72 -6.37
C LEU A 57 -49.19 -4.82 -6.61
N GLY A 58 -49.92 -5.38 -5.66
CA GLY A 58 -51.38 -5.33 -5.65
C GLY A 58 -51.84 -3.98 -5.10
N VAL A 59 -52.74 -3.29 -5.81
CA VAL A 59 -53.24 -1.98 -5.40
C VAL A 59 -54.76 -2.01 -5.32
N GLN A 60 -55.30 -1.73 -4.15
CA GLN A 60 -56.72 -1.43 -3.97
C GLN A 60 -56.90 0.09 -3.91
N VAL A 61 -57.68 0.63 -4.84
CA VAL A 61 -58.04 2.05 -4.94
C VAL A 61 -59.39 2.29 -4.29
N LYS A 62 -59.48 3.31 -3.44
CA LYS A 62 -60.74 3.79 -2.85
C LYS A 62 -60.87 5.27 -3.10
N SER A 63 -61.98 5.65 -3.73
CA SER A 63 -62.20 7.00 -4.26
C SER A 63 -63.49 7.61 -3.73
N GLY A 64 -63.49 8.93 -3.56
CA GLY A 64 -64.65 9.73 -3.13
C GLY A 64 -64.51 10.32 -1.73
N ASP A 65 -65.20 11.43 -1.48
CA ASP A 65 -65.05 12.29 -0.29
C ASP A 65 -65.24 11.53 1.03
N SER A 66 -66.10 10.51 1.04
CA SER A 66 -66.38 9.70 2.24
C SER A 66 -65.17 8.93 2.77
N GLN A 67 -64.15 8.69 1.94
CA GLN A 67 -62.88 8.08 2.38
C GLN A 67 -62.05 9.04 3.26
N PHE A 68 -62.32 10.35 3.15
CA PHE A 68 -61.59 11.42 3.84
C PHE A 68 -62.34 11.97 5.07
N ASP A 69 -63.53 11.43 5.39
CA ASP A 69 -64.35 11.86 6.54
C ASP A 69 -63.73 11.49 7.90
N SER A 70 -62.91 10.44 7.96
CA SER A 70 -62.30 9.92 9.19
C SER A 70 -60.85 10.41 9.38
N ALA A 71 -60.62 11.72 9.29
CA ALA A 71 -59.31 12.33 9.44
C ALA A 71 -58.76 12.22 10.88
N VAL A 72 -57.50 11.81 11.00
CA VAL A 72 -56.70 11.88 12.23
C VAL A 72 -55.88 13.15 12.18
N ARG A 73 -55.83 13.89 13.29
CA ARG A 73 -55.05 15.12 13.41
C ARG A 73 -54.02 15.01 14.51
N ASP A 74 -52.86 15.58 14.26
CA ASP A 74 -51.78 15.67 15.23
C ASP A 74 -52.08 16.73 16.31
N SER A 75 -51.16 16.88 17.26
CA SER A 75 -51.25 17.86 18.35
C SER A 75 -51.22 19.32 17.88
N ALA A 76 -50.80 19.58 16.63
CA ALA A 76 -50.81 20.89 15.98
C ALA A 76 -52.07 21.13 15.12
N GLY A 77 -52.99 20.16 15.05
CA GLY A 77 -54.22 20.22 14.27
C GLY A 77 -54.06 19.90 12.78
N GLN A 78 -52.87 19.50 12.33
CA GLN A 78 -52.62 19.06 10.96
C GLN A 78 -53.14 17.65 10.74
N VAL A 79 -53.58 17.34 9.52
CA VAL A 79 -54.08 16.00 9.19
C VAL A 79 -52.90 15.05 9.04
N GLU A 80 -52.83 14.06 9.92
CA GLU A 80 -51.80 13.00 9.90
C GLU A 80 -52.17 11.90 8.89
N GLY A 81 -53.47 11.65 8.69
CA GLY A 81 -53.98 10.66 7.74
C GLY A 81 -55.48 10.40 7.91
N TRP A 82 -55.98 9.36 7.26
CA TRP A 82 -57.39 8.98 7.28
C TRP A 82 -57.57 7.48 7.58
N TRP A 83 -58.55 7.14 8.42
CA TRP A 83 -58.88 5.74 8.68
C TRP A 83 -59.70 5.15 7.55
N TYR A 84 -59.11 4.24 6.77
CA TYR A 84 -59.87 3.32 5.94
C TYR A 84 -60.47 2.22 6.83
N ARG A 85 -61.72 1.84 6.57
CA ARG A 85 -62.45 0.83 7.34
C ARG A 85 -62.93 -0.26 6.41
N GLU A 86 -62.63 -1.49 6.76
CA GLU A 86 -63.12 -2.67 6.07
C GLU A 86 -64.06 -3.44 6.99
N SER A 87 -65.26 -3.74 6.50
CA SER A 87 -66.29 -4.44 7.25
C SER A 87 -66.12 -5.96 7.23
N ASP A 88 -65.39 -6.47 6.24
CA ASP A 88 -65.17 -7.91 6.03
C ASP A 88 -63.71 -8.31 6.31
N GLY A 89 -63.50 -9.45 6.96
CA GLY A 89 -62.16 -9.98 7.20
C GLY A 89 -61.53 -10.59 5.96
N ASP A 90 -62.35 -11.04 5.00
CA ASP A 90 -61.88 -11.85 3.88
C ASP A 90 -60.90 -11.10 2.95
N HIS A 91 -61.12 -9.80 2.69
CA HIS A 91 -60.17 -8.97 1.91
C HIS A 91 -58.85 -8.74 2.66
N ILE A 92 -58.91 -8.50 3.97
CA ILE A 92 -57.73 -8.28 4.80
C ILE A 92 -56.90 -9.57 4.86
N ASP A 93 -57.55 -10.72 5.07
CA ASP A 93 -56.90 -12.02 5.08
C ASP A 93 -56.32 -12.37 3.70
N TYR A 94 -57.02 -12.02 2.62
CA TYR A 94 -56.50 -12.16 1.26
C TYR A 94 -55.22 -11.34 1.06
N TRP A 95 -55.23 -10.04 1.37
CA TRP A 95 -54.06 -9.17 1.21
C TRP A 95 -52.86 -9.59 2.05
N LEU A 96 -53.09 -9.96 3.31
CA LEU A 96 -52.01 -10.36 4.23
C LEU A 96 -51.36 -11.70 3.87
N ASN A 97 -52.12 -12.63 3.27
CA ASN A 97 -51.64 -13.96 2.92
C ASN A 97 -51.23 -14.08 1.44
N HIS A 98 -51.38 -13.03 0.64
CA HIS A 98 -51.00 -13.04 -0.76
C HIS A 98 -49.47 -13.02 -0.91
N GLN A 99 -48.92 -13.74 -1.91
CA GLN A 99 -47.46 -13.72 -2.19
C GLN A 99 -46.97 -12.39 -2.76
N VAL A 100 -47.89 -11.60 -3.28
CA VAL A 100 -47.66 -10.27 -3.83
C VAL A 100 -48.06 -9.25 -2.76
N PRO A 101 -47.19 -8.30 -2.38
CA PRO A 101 -47.52 -7.29 -1.38
C PRO A 101 -48.66 -6.38 -1.87
N HIS A 102 -49.49 -5.90 -0.93
CA HIS A 102 -50.67 -5.10 -1.23
C HIS A 102 -50.63 -3.74 -0.55
N ILE A 103 -51.02 -2.68 -1.28
CA ILE A 103 -51.25 -1.35 -0.74
C ILE A 103 -52.71 -0.93 -0.91
N ILE A 104 -53.20 -0.10 0.01
CA ILE A 104 -54.46 0.61 -0.13
C ILE A 104 -54.16 2.06 -0.49
N VAL A 105 -54.81 2.56 -1.54
CA VAL A 105 -54.68 3.93 -2.03
C VAL A 105 -56.00 4.66 -1.89
N LEU A 106 -56.00 5.78 -1.17
CA LEU A 106 -57.12 6.72 -1.14
C LEU A 106 -56.89 7.82 -2.17
N HIS A 107 -57.83 7.98 -3.10
CA HIS A 107 -57.76 8.99 -4.15
C HIS A 107 -58.81 10.08 -3.97
N HIS A 108 -58.37 11.34 -3.90
CA HIS A 108 -59.23 12.51 -3.79
C HIS A 108 -59.48 13.11 -5.18
N LEU A 109 -60.72 13.04 -5.67
CA LEU A 109 -61.06 13.42 -7.05
C LEU A 109 -60.83 14.91 -7.33
N ASP A 110 -61.13 15.81 -6.39
CA ASP A 110 -61.00 17.25 -6.62
C ASP A 110 -59.55 17.76 -6.60
N THR A 111 -58.70 17.17 -5.76
CA THR A 111 -57.29 17.59 -5.60
C THR A 111 -56.34 16.76 -6.45
N GLY A 112 -56.79 15.61 -6.96
CA GLY A 112 -55.97 14.63 -7.67
C GLY A 112 -54.95 13.90 -6.77
N GLN A 113 -55.00 14.10 -5.46
CA GLN A 113 -54.03 13.51 -4.54
C GLN A 113 -54.34 12.04 -4.25
N SER A 114 -53.33 11.19 -4.34
CA SER A 114 -53.43 9.77 -3.96
C SER A 114 -52.47 9.45 -2.82
N ASN A 115 -53.02 9.00 -1.71
CA ASN A 115 -52.26 8.61 -0.51
C ASN A 115 -52.32 7.10 -0.30
N TRP A 116 -51.23 6.50 0.16
CA TRP A 116 -51.13 5.04 0.23
C TRP A 116 -50.64 4.50 1.57
N VAL A 117 -50.98 3.25 1.88
CA VAL A 117 -50.43 2.50 3.01
C VAL A 117 -50.18 1.03 2.62
N HIS A 118 -49.04 0.49 3.05
CA HIS A 118 -48.75 -0.94 2.97
C HIS A 118 -49.60 -1.72 3.98
N VAL A 119 -50.28 -2.77 3.50
CA VAL A 119 -51.08 -3.66 4.32
C VAL A 119 -50.18 -4.67 5.03
N THR A 120 -49.93 -4.44 6.32
CA THR A 120 -49.14 -5.34 7.17
C THR A 120 -49.88 -5.64 8.49
N PRO A 121 -49.60 -6.78 9.16
CA PRO A 121 -50.33 -7.16 10.37
C PRO A 121 -50.27 -6.12 11.50
N ASP A 122 -49.15 -5.41 11.64
CA ASP A 122 -48.91 -4.39 12.66
C ASP A 122 -49.67 -3.07 12.41
N ARG A 123 -50.09 -2.80 11.17
CA ARG A 123 -50.81 -1.58 10.78
C ARG A 123 -52.33 -1.73 10.80
N ILE A 124 -52.82 -2.96 10.93
CA ILE A 124 -54.25 -3.26 10.98
C ILE A 124 -54.74 -3.24 12.43
N VAL A 125 -55.82 -2.49 12.67
CA VAL A 125 -56.45 -2.37 13.99
C VAL A 125 -57.84 -2.99 13.93
N SER A 126 -58.08 -4.05 14.72
CA SER A 126 -59.43 -4.61 14.88
C SER A 126 -60.34 -3.63 15.61
N THR A 127 -61.58 -3.47 15.11
CA THR A 127 -62.62 -2.64 15.74
C THR A 127 -63.69 -3.49 16.43
N GLY A 128 -63.48 -4.81 16.52
CA GLY A 128 -64.44 -5.79 17.08
C GLY A 128 -65.63 -6.13 16.17
N LYS A 129 -65.84 -5.39 15.08
CA LYS A 129 -66.87 -5.64 14.03
C LYS A 129 -66.30 -5.65 12.61
N GLY A 130 -65.00 -5.45 12.47
CA GLY A 130 -64.28 -5.22 11.22
C GLY A 130 -62.87 -4.73 11.54
N TYR A 131 -62.21 -4.13 10.55
CA TYR A 131 -60.83 -3.68 10.64
C TYR A 131 -60.69 -2.24 10.17
N LYS A 132 -59.65 -1.56 10.65
CA LYS A 132 -59.26 -0.24 10.14
C LYS A 132 -57.75 -0.16 9.98
N ILE A 133 -57.32 0.63 9.00
CA ILE A 133 -55.91 0.92 8.71
C ILE A 133 -55.77 2.41 8.43
N LEU A 134 -54.73 3.03 8.98
CA LEU A 134 -54.50 4.46 8.84
C LEU A 134 -53.72 4.70 7.55
N VAL A 135 -54.31 5.44 6.62
CA VAL A 135 -53.64 5.88 5.39
C VAL A 135 -53.00 7.24 5.66
N PRO A 136 -51.65 7.33 5.75
CA PRO A 136 -50.98 8.56 6.13
C PRO A 136 -51.05 9.62 5.02
N ALA A 137 -51.28 10.87 5.41
CA ALA A 137 -51.33 12.00 4.48
C ALA A 137 -49.96 12.32 3.84
N ALA A 138 -48.88 11.90 4.51
CA ALA A 138 -47.51 12.10 4.03
C ALA A 138 -47.11 11.13 2.90
N ALA A 139 -47.65 9.90 2.87
CA ALA A 139 -47.26 8.92 1.85
C ALA A 139 -48.15 9.08 0.61
N SER A 140 -47.59 9.67 -0.45
CA SER A 140 -48.29 9.90 -1.72
C SER A 140 -47.75 9.04 -2.86
N VAL A 141 -48.59 8.75 -3.87
CA VAL A 141 -48.14 8.12 -5.12
C VAL A 141 -47.47 9.19 -5.99
N ALA A 142 -46.21 9.48 -5.70
CA ALA A 142 -45.42 10.53 -6.32
C ALA A 142 -43.93 10.17 -6.34
N PRO A 143 -43.10 10.80 -7.20
CA PRO A 143 -41.68 10.47 -7.33
C PRO A 143 -40.91 10.48 -5.99
N ALA A 144 -41.27 11.39 -5.08
CA ALA A 144 -40.66 11.52 -3.75
C ALA A 144 -40.81 10.28 -2.84
N HIS A 145 -41.77 9.39 -3.13
CA HIS A 145 -42.02 8.18 -2.33
C HIS A 145 -41.86 6.89 -3.15
N ALA A 146 -41.31 6.96 -4.36
CA ALA A 146 -41.14 5.80 -5.23
C ALA A 146 -40.21 4.74 -4.61
N GLU A 147 -39.15 5.15 -3.92
CA GLU A 147 -38.19 4.24 -3.26
C GLU A 147 -38.88 3.38 -2.17
N ALA A 148 -39.71 4.00 -1.33
CA ALA A 148 -40.48 3.29 -0.30
C ALA A 148 -41.47 2.28 -0.90
N LEU A 149 -42.02 2.57 -2.08
CA LEU A 149 -42.86 1.62 -2.81
C LEU A 149 -42.02 0.45 -3.36
N VAL A 150 -40.84 0.71 -3.95
CA VAL A 150 -39.92 -0.35 -4.41
C VAL A 150 -39.56 -1.31 -3.28
N GLU A 151 -39.23 -0.78 -2.10
CA GLU A 151 -38.89 -1.58 -0.92
C GLU A 151 -40.00 -2.56 -0.55
N ILE A 152 -41.26 -2.11 -0.57
CA ILE A 152 -42.43 -2.96 -0.33
C ILE A 152 -42.51 -4.10 -1.35
N VAL A 153 -42.32 -3.79 -2.64
CA VAL A 153 -42.49 -4.78 -3.72
C VAL A 153 -41.35 -5.80 -3.75
N THR A 154 -40.16 -5.47 -3.27
CA THR A 154 -38.99 -6.37 -3.28
C THR A 154 -38.81 -7.19 -2.00
N ALA A 155 -39.44 -6.79 -0.89
CA ALA A 155 -39.29 -7.44 0.43
C ALA A 155 -39.75 -8.91 0.50
N GLY A 156 -40.67 -9.35 -0.37
CA GLY A 156 -41.29 -10.69 -0.33
C GLY A 156 -40.58 -11.78 -1.15
N ARG A 157 -39.40 -11.51 -1.74
CA ARG A 157 -38.72 -12.48 -2.61
C ARG A 157 -38.27 -13.72 -1.83
N SER A 158 -38.55 -14.90 -2.40
CA SER A 158 -38.08 -16.17 -1.83
C SER A 158 -36.55 -16.20 -1.79
N LEU A 159 -35.99 -16.43 -0.61
CA LEU A 159 -34.55 -16.43 -0.36
C LEU A 159 -33.86 -17.59 -1.07
N PRO A 160 -32.91 -17.35 -2.00
CA PRO A 160 -31.98 -18.39 -2.41
C PRO A 160 -31.12 -18.78 -1.20
N ARG A 161 -31.13 -20.06 -0.82
CA ARG A 161 -30.20 -20.59 0.18
C ARG A 161 -28.87 -20.88 -0.50
N TRP A 162 -27.82 -20.20 -0.06
CA TRP A 162 -26.46 -20.40 -0.57
C TRP A 162 -25.70 -21.49 0.20
N ASP A 163 -26.27 -22.04 1.27
CA ASP A 163 -25.72 -23.19 1.98
C ASP A 163 -25.63 -24.41 1.06
N GLY A 164 -24.49 -25.10 1.08
CA GLY A 164 -24.26 -26.27 0.22
C GLY A 164 -23.91 -25.95 -1.24
N SER A 165 -23.97 -24.68 -1.66
CA SER A 165 -23.63 -24.23 -3.03
C SER A 165 -22.22 -24.58 -3.48
N ALA A 166 -21.32 -24.88 -2.54
CA ALA A 166 -19.98 -25.39 -2.82
C ALA A 166 -20.00 -26.68 -3.65
N TRP A 167 -21.04 -27.51 -3.48
CA TRP A 167 -21.19 -28.79 -4.17
C TRP A 167 -22.19 -28.70 -5.32
N THR A 168 -23.34 -28.07 -5.10
CA THR A 168 -24.45 -28.03 -6.08
C THR A 168 -24.32 -26.91 -7.11
N GLY A 169 -23.39 -25.96 -6.89
CA GLY A 169 -23.43 -24.69 -7.60
C GLY A 169 -24.76 -23.97 -7.36
N ALA A 170 -25.09 -23.04 -8.25
CA ALA A 170 -26.38 -22.37 -8.26
C ALA A 170 -27.17 -22.71 -9.53
N GLU A 171 -28.01 -23.75 -9.43
CA GLU A 171 -28.87 -24.23 -10.54
C GLU A 171 -29.85 -23.17 -11.06
N HIS A 172 -30.09 -22.10 -10.30
CA HIS A 172 -31.06 -21.04 -10.59
C HIS A 172 -30.47 -19.76 -11.22
N ILE A 173 -29.16 -19.70 -11.51
CA ILE A 173 -28.56 -18.51 -12.16
C ILE A 173 -29.03 -18.40 -13.61
N LEU A 174 -29.62 -17.26 -13.97
CA LEU A 174 -30.08 -16.97 -15.33
C LEU A 174 -28.90 -16.90 -16.29
N LYS A 175 -29.10 -17.40 -17.54
CA LYS A 175 -28.01 -17.55 -18.51
C LYS A 175 -27.21 -16.26 -18.75
N HIS A 176 -27.88 -15.11 -18.81
CA HIS A 176 -27.23 -13.82 -19.07
C HIS A 176 -26.45 -13.28 -17.87
N GLU A 177 -26.70 -13.75 -16.64
CA GLU A 177 -26.00 -13.30 -15.43
C GLU A 177 -24.75 -14.14 -15.14
N ARG A 178 -24.61 -15.30 -15.79
CA ARG A 178 -23.60 -16.32 -15.42
C ARG A 178 -22.16 -15.80 -15.47
N LEU A 179 -21.81 -14.90 -16.41
CA LEU A 179 -20.46 -14.32 -16.46
C LEU A 179 -20.18 -13.39 -15.28
N ARG A 180 -21.13 -12.51 -14.90
CA ARG A 180 -21.01 -11.68 -13.70
C ARG A 180 -20.81 -12.56 -12.46
N TYR A 181 -21.57 -13.64 -12.33
CA TYR A 181 -21.38 -14.62 -11.25
C TYR A 181 -20.05 -15.36 -11.31
N ALA A 182 -19.56 -15.72 -12.52
CA ALA A 182 -18.26 -16.37 -12.69
C ALA A 182 -17.08 -15.46 -12.30
N LEU A 183 -17.22 -14.14 -12.44
CA LEU A 183 -16.17 -13.18 -12.11
C LEU A 183 -16.22 -12.75 -10.63
N LEU A 184 -17.41 -12.47 -10.08
CA LEU A 184 -17.58 -11.90 -8.73
C LEU A 184 -17.80 -12.96 -7.66
N THR A 185 -18.47 -14.06 -7.99
CA THR A 185 -18.79 -15.16 -7.06
C THR A 185 -18.48 -16.52 -7.69
N PRO A 186 -17.24 -16.74 -8.20
CA PRO A 186 -16.91 -17.92 -9.01
C PRO A 186 -17.22 -19.25 -8.33
N ARG A 187 -17.27 -19.28 -6.99
CA ARG A 187 -17.69 -20.45 -6.21
C ARG A 187 -19.04 -21.03 -6.67
N LEU A 188 -19.99 -20.19 -7.09
CA LEU A 188 -21.34 -20.61 -7.46
C LEU A 188 -21.40 -21.22 -8.87
N VAL A 189 -20.37 -21.02 -9.68
CA VAL A 189 -20.31 -21.42 -11.10
C VAL A 189 -19.25 -22.50 -11.32
N ALA A 190 -18.09 -22.40 -10.67
CA ALA A 190 -17.00 -23.33 -10.84
C ALA A 190 -17.40 -24.74 -10.34
N PRO A 191 -17.22 -25.80 -11.15
CA PRO A 191 -17.55 -27.15 -10.72
C PRO A 191 -16.67 -27.58 -9.54
N HIS A 192 -17.26 -28.30 -8.60
CA HIS A 192 -16.55 -28.79 -7.43
C HIS A 192 -15.42 -29.77 -7.84
N PRO A 193 -14.21 -29.73 -7.23
CA PRO A 193 -13.08 -30.58 -7.63
C PRO A 193 -13.36 -32.09 -7.64
N ASN A 194 -14.26 -32.53 -6.78
CA ASN A 194 -14.64 -33.95 -6.65
C ASN A 194 -15.87 -34.34 -7.49
N LEU A 195 -16.41 -33.42 -8.31
CA LEU A 195 -17.53 -33.70 -9.20
C LEU A 195 -17.02 -34.20 -10.55
N HIS A 196 -17.56 -35.32 -11.03
CA HIS A 196 -17.20 -35.82 -12.36
C HIS A 196 -17.94 -35.03 -13.44
N ILE A 197 -17.20 -34.22 -14.19
CA ILE A 197 -17.71 -33.46 -15.34
C ILE A 197 -17.25 -34.13 -16.66
N THR A 198 -18.18 -34.30 -17.59
CA THR A 198 -17.91 -34.92 -18.91
C THR A 198 -17.65 -33.89 -20.00
N ALA A 199 -18.19 -32.68 -19.85
CA ALA A 199 -17.94 -31.52 -20.70
C ALA A 199 -17.97 -30.27 -19.81
N MET A 200 -17.08 -29.31 -20.11
CA MET A 200 -17.02 -28.02 -19.43
C MET A 200 -17.59 -26.94 -20.36
N ASN A 201 -18.37 -26.00 -19.83
CA ASN A 201 -18.75 -24.81 -20.59
C ASN A 201 -17.79 -23.64 -20.33
N ALA A 202 -17.79 -22.65 -21.23
CA ALA A 202 -16.87 -21.51 -21.15
C ALA A 202 -16.98 -20.73 -19.83
N VAL A 203 -18.20 -20.58 -19.29
CA VAL A 203 -18.45 -19.82 -18.07
C VAL A 203 -17.93 -20.55 -16.83
N GLU A 204 -18.04 -21.89 -16.79
CA GLU A 204 -17.38 -22.74 -15.78
C GLU A 204 -15.85 -22.65 -15.87
N ALA A 205 -15.30 -22.66 -17.09
CA ALA A 205 -13.86 -22.52 -17.32
C ALA A 205 -13.34 -21.16 -16.85
N ILE A 206 -14.08 -20.07 -17.12
CA ILE A 206 -13.77 -18.72 -16.62
C ILE A 206 -13.83 -18.71 -15.09
N ALA A 207 -14.86 -19.30 -14.47
CA ALA A 207 -14.95 -19.34 -13.01
C ALA A 207 -13.79 -20.12 -12.37
N LEU A 208 -13.33 -21.22 -12.97
CA LEU A 208 -12.14 -21.95 -12.54
C LEU A 208 -10.87 -21.11 -12.73
N LEU A 209 -10.77 -20.36 -13.84
CA LEU A 209 -9.65 -19.48 -14.12
C LEU A 209 -9.56 -18.34 -13.09
N VAL A 210 -10.68 -17.68 -12.76
CA VAL A 210 -10.73 -16.65 -11.71
C VAL A 210 -10.34 -17.23 -10.35
N LYS A 211 -10.69 -18.49 -10.06
CA LYS A 211 -10.24 -19.19 -8.85
C LYS A 211 -8.79 -19.69 -8.93
N MET A 212 -8.08 -19.41 -10.02
CA MET A 212 -6.74 -19.92 -10.33
C MET A 212 -6.63 -21.45 -10.15
N ARG A 213 -7.70 -22.18 -10.44
CA ARG A 213 -7.73 -23.65 -10.44
C ARG A 213 -7.18 -24.19 -11.76
N ARG A 214 -5.92 -23.84 -12.05
CA ARG A 214 -5.24 -24.15 -13.31
C ARG A 214 -5.14 -25.65 -13.59
N GLU A 215 -4.97 -26.45 -12.55
CA GLU A 215 -4.90 -27.92 -12.66
C GLU A 215 -6.20 -28.58 -13.17
N ASP A 216 -7.33 -27.86 -13.11
CA ASP A 216 -8.60 -28.32 -13.66
C ASP A 216 -8.80 -27.87 -15.13
N LEU A 217 -7.99 -26.95 -15.62
CA LEU A 217 -8.06 -26.36 -16.96
C LEU A 217 -6.98 -26.89 -17.90
N GLU A 218 -5.80 -27.23 -17.36
CA GLU A 218 -4.65 -27.68 -18.15
C GLU A 218 -4.50 -29.21 -18.04
N PRO A 219 -4.56 -29.96 -19.15
CA PRO A 219 -4.30 -31.39 -19.11
C PRO A 219 -2.83 -31.67 -18.78
N ASP A 220 -2.57 -32.59 -17.86
CA ASP A 220 -1.22 -33.16 -17.63
C ASP A 220 -1.25 -34.67 -17.84
N ARG A 221 -0.07 -35.30 -17.94
CA ARG A 221 0.16 -36.75 -18.06
C ARG A 221 -0.64 -37.60 -17.07
N ARG A 222 -1.07 -37.02 -15.94
CA ARG A 222 -1.82 -37.71 -14.86
C ARG A 222 -3.30 -37.34 -14.78
N ARG A 223 -3.76 -36.24 -15.38
CA ARG A 223 -5.14 -35.75 -15.25
C ARG A 223 -5.67 -35.26 -16.61
N LYS A 224 -6.81 -35.79 -17.01
CA LYS A 224 -7.58 -35.28 -18.16
C LYS A 224 -8.49 -34.16 -17.66
N THR A 225 -8.50 -33.03 -18.35
CA THR A 225 -9.49 -31.97 -18.16
C THR A 225 -10.66 -32.13 -19.14
N ALA A 226 -11.81 -31.56 -18.78
CA ALA A 226 -12.96 -31.39 -19.66
C ALA A 226 -12.94 -30.06 -20.45
N ALA A 227 -11.95 -29.18 -20.19
CA ALA A 227 -11.74 -27.95 -20.93
C ALA A 227 -11.14 -28.25 -22.33
N PRO A 228 -11.58 -27.56 -23.40
CA PRO A 228 -10.92 -27.60 -24.70
C PRO A 228 -9.47 -27.09 -24.62
N ILE A 229 -8.65 -27.40 -25.62
CA ILE A 229 -7.29 -26.83 -25.69
C ILE A 229 -7.37 -25.34 -26.01
N LEU A 230 -6.42 -24.56 -25.50
CA LEU A 230 -6.47 -23.10 -25.55
C LEU A 230 -6.55 -22.54 -26.99
N ASP A 231 -5.83 -23.13 -27.95
CA ASP A 231 -5.87 -22.70 -29.35
C ASP A 231 -7.26 -22.89 -29.99
N GLU A 232 -7.98 -23.96 -29.64
CA GLU A 232 -9.36 -24.16 -30.10
C GLU A 232 -10.32 -23.12 -29.50
N CYS A 233 -10.05 -22.65 -28.28
CA CYS A 233 -10.83 -21.59 -27.65
C CYS A 233 -10.65 -20.24 -28.34
N LYS A 234 -9.42 -19.91 -28.80
CA LYS A 234 -9.10 -18.66 -29.50
C LYS A 234 -9.87 -18.50 -30.82
N ASP A 235 -10.01 -19.61 -31.55
CA ASP A 235 -10.73 -19.66 -32.84
C ASP A 235 -12.20 -20.08 -32.71
N SER A 236 -12.71 -20.20 -31.48
CA SER A 236 -14.05 -20.74 -31.24
C SER A 236 -15.15 -19.84 -31.83
N PRO A 237 -16.20 -20.41 -32.44
CA PRO A 237 -17.39 -19.65 -32.83
C PRO A 237 -18.18 -19.13 -31.63
N ASP A 238 -17.96 -19.70 -30.44
CA ASP A 238 -18.54 -19.22 -29.19
C ASP A 238 -17.69 -18.08 -28.62
N TRP A 239 -18.29 -16.89 -28.54
CA TRP A 239 -17.64 -15.70 -28.00
C TRP A 239 -17.12 -15.92 -26.57
N GLN A 240 -17.81 -16.71 -25.74
CA GLN A 240 -17.40 -16.91 -24.34
C GLN A 240 -16.11 -17.74 -24.24
N TRP A 241 -15.85 -18.65 -25.18
CA TRP A 241 -14.58 -19.38 -25.25
C TRP A 241 -13.43 -18.48 -25.72
N ARG A 242 -13.68 -17.54 -26.62
CA ARG A 242 -12.67 -16.53 -27.01
C ARG A 242 -12.35 -15.59 -25.84
N PHE A 243 -13.37 -15.19 -25.07
CA PHE A 243 -13.19 -14.41 -23.84
C PHE A 243 -12.39 -15.18 -22.77
N TYR A 244 -12.68 -16.47 -22.57
CA TYR A 244 -11.87 -17.34 -21.72
C TYR A 244 -10.40 -17.37 -22.17
N ALA A 245 -10.14 -17.53 -23.47
CA ALA A 245 -8.77 -17.64 -23.98
C ALA A 245 -7.98 -16.34 -23.78
N ALA A 246 -8.58 -15.18 -24.04
CA ALA A 246 -7.96 -13.87 -23.81
C ALA A 246 -7.67 -13.64 -22.32
N LEU A 247 -8.60 -14.00 -21.43
CA LEU A 247 -8.35 -13.95 -19.98
C LEU A 247 -7.22 -14.89 -19.56
N HIS A 248 -7.15 -16.09 -20.13
CA HIS A 248 -6.10 -17.07 -19.81
C HIS A 248 -4.71 -16.55 -20.22
N ASP A 249 -4.56 -15.99 -21.41
CA ASP A 249 -3.28 -15.43 -21.88
C ASP A 249 -2.75 -14.34 -20.94
N ILE A 250 -3.62 -13.47 -20.42
CA ILE A 250 -3.23 -12.43 -19.47
C ILE A 250 -2.92 -13.01 -18.08
N LEU A 251 -3.81 -13.85 -17.54
CA LEU A 251 -3.75 -14.29 -16.15
C LEU A 251 -2.75 -15.42 -15.89
N VAL A 252 -2.44 -16.22 -16.91
CA VAL A 252 -1.58 -17.41 -16.79
C VAL A 252 -0.31 -17.26 -17.61
N SER A 253 -0.43 -16.85 -18.87
CA SER A 253 0.74 -16.73 -19.76
C SER A 253 1.51 -15.43 -19.53
N GLY A 254 0.91 -14.43 -18.87
CA GLY A 254 1.53 -13.13 -18.62
C GLY A 254 1.69 -12.27 -19.88
N ALA A 255 0.93 -12.56 -20.93
CA ALA A 255 0.98 -11.80 -22.18
C ALA A 255 0.28 -10.45 -22.01
N THR A 256 1.04 -9.40 -21.71
CA THR A 256 0.51 -8.03 -21.53
C THR A 256 -0.11 -7.47 -22.81
N ASP A 257 0.41 -7.84 -23.98
CA ASP A 257 -0.12 -7.43 -25.29
C ASP A 257 -1.53 -7.97 -25.57
N SER A 258 -2.03 -8.92 -24.75
CA SER A 258 -3.35 -9.52 -24.90
C SER A 258 -4.50 -8.70 -24.30
N ILE A 259 -4.24 -7.54 -23.66
CA ILE A 259 -5.32 -6.63 -23.26
C ILE A 259 -6.08 -6.11 -24.49
N ASP A 260 -5.36 -5.84 -25.59
CA ASP A 260 -5.98 -5.41 -26.85
C ASP A 260 -6.98 -6.46 -27.37
N ASP A 261 -6.70 -7.76 -27.16
CA ASP A 261 -7.61 -8.84 -27.52
C ASP A 261 -8.90 -8.82 -26.68
N LEU A 262 -8.80 -8.52 -25.39
CA LEU A 262 -9.98 -8.32 -24.53
C LEU A 262 -10.80 -7.10 -24.98
N GLU A 263 -10.14 -5.97 -25.26
CA GLU A 263 -10.81 -4.75 -25.75
C GLU A 263 -11.56 -5.03 -27.06
N ASN A 264 -10.95 -5.75 -28.00
CA ASN A 264 -11.59 -6.16 -29.25
C ASN A 264 -12.83 -7.04 -29.04
N LEU A 265 -12.84 -7.88 -28.00
CA LEU A 265 -13.99 -8.72 -27.67
C LEU A 265 -15.18 -7.93 -27.15
N ILE A 266 -14.98 -6.75 -26.52
CA ILE A 266 -16.07 -5.86 -26.08
C ILE A 266 -16.92 -5.44 -27.28
N ALA A 267 -16.28 -5.08 -28.40
CA ALA A 267 -16.98 -4.64 -29.60
C ALA A 267 -17.80 -5.74 -30.29
N THR A 268 -17.40 -7.01 -30.11
CA THR A 268 -18.03 -8.18 -30.73
C THR A 268 -18.91 -9.00 -29.79
N ALA A 269 -19.15 -8.50 -28.57
CA ALA A 269 -19.97 -9.16 -27.57
C ALA A 269 -21.41 -9.36 -28.07
N PRO A 270 -21.98 -10.57 -27.93
CA PRO A 270 -23.26 -10.92 -28.56
C PRO A 270 -24.48 -10.33 -27.83
N ASN A 271 -24.34 -9.86 -26.60
CA ASN A 271 -25.39 -9.21 -25.82
C ASN A 271 -24.79 -8.23 -24.78
N PRO A 272 -25.62 -7.33 -24.19
CA PRO A 272 -25.14 -6.34 -23.24
C PRO A 272 -24.50 -6.92 -21.96
N ALA A 273 -24.93 -8.09 -21.48
CA ALA A 273 -24.39 -8.70 -20.27
C ALA A 273 -22.99 -9.28 -20.49
N ASP A 274 -22.78 -9.98 -21.61
CA ASP A 274 -21.45 -10.45 -22.04
C ASP A 274 -20.50 -9.26 -22.26
N ARG A 275 -21.01 -8.15 -22.83
CA ARG A 275 -20.24 -6.92 -23.01
C ARG A 275 -19.84 -6.29 -21.68
N ALA A 276 -20.77 -6.13 -20.75
CA ALA A 276 -20.49 -5.58 -19.43
C ALA A 276 -19.44 -6.42 -18.67
N ALA A 277 -19.51 -7.75 -18.78
CA ALA A 277 -18.50 -8.63 -18.19
C ALA A 277 -17.10 -8.43 -18.81
N ALA A 278 -17.00 -8.32 -20.13
CA ALA A 278 -15.73 -8.01 -20.80
C ALA A 278 -15.21 -6.62 -20.45
N THR A 279 -16.08 -5.59 -20.45
CA THR A 279 -15.74 -4.21 -20.07
C THR A 279 -15.21 -4.15 -18.64
N ALA A 280 -15.91 -4.76 -17.67
CA ALA A 280 -15.50 -4.76 -16.27
C ALA A 280 -14.20 -5.54 -16.02
N ALA A 281 -14.01 -6.69 -16.69
CA ALA A 281 -12.77 -7.46 -16.60
C ALA A 281 -11.58 -6.67 -17.18
N THR A 282 -11.77 -6.05 -18.34
CA THR A 282 -10.77 -5.21 -19.00
C THR A 282 -10.39 -4.01 -18.13
N ALA A 283 -11.38 -3.28 -17.60
CA ALA A 283 -11.14 -2.14 -16.72
C ALA A 283 -10.37 -2.55 -15.45
N ALA A 284 -10.72 -3.69 -14.83
CA ALA A 284 -10.00 -4.19 -13.66
C ALA A 284 -8.52 -4.49 -13.97
N LEU A 285 -8.24 -5.13 -15.11
CA LEU A 285 -6.88 -5.50 -15.53
C LEU A 285 -6.06 -4.29 -15.97
N LEU A 286 -6.67 -3.31 -16.64
CA LEU A 286 -6.02 -2.03 -16.96
C LEU A 286 -5.62 -1.27 -15.69
N VAL A 287 -6.42 -1.32 -14.61
CA VAL A 287 -6.02 -0.75 -13.32
C VAL A 287 -4.85 -1.52 -12.70
N GLU A 288 -4.79 -2.85 -12.84
CA GLU A 288 -3.60 -3.62 -12.43
C GLU A 288 -2.34 -3.28 -13.24
N GLN A 289 -2.49 -2.74 -14.46
CA GLN A 289 -1.40 -2.30 -15.34
C GLN A 289 -1.11 -0.79 -15.29
N ASP A 290 -1.66 -0.04 -14.32
CA ASP A 290 -1.46 1.41 -14.17
C ASP A 290 -1.98 2.24 -15.37
N GLN A 291 -3.04 1.74 -16.03
CA GLN A 291 -3.70 2.34 -17.19
C GLN A 291 -5.12 2.83 -16.84
N ALA A 292 -5.22 3.70 -15.82
CA ALA A 292 -6.50 4.21 -15.33
C ALA A 292 -7.27 5.03 -16.38
N VAL A 293 -6.57 5.78 -17.25
CA VAL A 293 -7.20 6.62 -18.28
C VAL A 293 -7.86 5.77 -19.36
N GLU A 294 -7.16 4.73 -19.80
CA GLU A 294 -7.66 3.74 -20.76
C GLU A 294 -8.85 2.98 -20.18
N ALA A 295 -8.78 2.58 -18.90
CA ALA A 295 -9.89 1.95 -18.21
C ALA A 295 -11.14 2.84 -18.17
N LEU A 296 -10.97 4.14 -17.90
CA LEU A 296 -12.08 5.11 -17.90
C LEU A 296 -12.75 5.20 -19.27
N LYS A 297 -11.94 5.29 -20.34
CA LYS A 297 -12.43 5.37 -21.73
C LYS A 297 -13.26 4.15 -22.11
N VAL A 298 -12.80 2.95 -21.74
CA VAL A 298 -13.51 1.69 -22.02
C VAL A 298 -14.86 1.65 -21.29
N LEU A 299 -14.91 2.09 -20.03
CA LEU A 299 -16.15 2.15 -19.24
C LEU A 299 -17.15 3.18 -19.77
N GLU A 300 -16.71 4.40 -20.07
CA GLU A 300 -17.57 5.47 -20.59
C GLU A 300 -18.23 5.08 -21.92
N ALA A 301 -17.49 4.37 -22.78
CA ALA A 301 -18.00 3.89 -24.06
C ALA A 301 -19.11 2.84 -23.95
N ASP A 302 -19.13 2.02 -22.88
CA ASP A 302 -20.19 1.03 -22.65
C ASP A 302 -21.37 1.63 -21.84
N ILE A 303 -21.07 2.41 -20.79
CA ILE A 303 -22.09 3.07 -19.97
C ILE A 303 -22.97 4.00 -20.81
N SER A 304 -22.37 4.74 -21.75
CA SER A 304 -23.11 5.66 -22.64
C SER A 304 -24.09 4.98 -23.60
N ARG A 305 -24.00 3.65 -23.80
CA ARG A 305 -24.97 2.89 -24.60
C ARG A 305 -26.29 2.69 -23.87
N ASP A 306 -26.27 2.72 -22.53
CA ASP A 306 -27.44 2.55 -21.66
C ASP A 306 -28.24 1.24 -21.90
N GLU A 307 -27.58 0.18 -22.37
CA GLU A 307 -28.21 -1.11 -22.67
C GLU A 307 -28.07 -2.14 -21.53
N ALA A 308 -27.21 -1.88 -20.55
CA ALA A 308 -26.90 -2.80 -19.47
C ALA A 308 -28.07 -2.92 -18.47
N THR A 309 -28.26 -4.13 -17.93
CA THR A 309 -29.24 -4.40 -16.86
C THR A 309 -28.94 -3.53 -15.63
N PRO A 310 -29.87 -3.34 -14.68
CA PRO A 310 -29.62 -2.49 -13.51
C PRO A 310 -28.37 -2.88 -12.73
N VAL A 311 -28.14 -4.18 -12.52
CA VAL A 311 -26.96 -4.63 -11.77
C VAL A 311 -25.67 -4.52 -12.59
N ASP A 312 -25.70 -4.85 -13.88
CA ASP A 312 -24.52 -4.72 -14.74
C ASP A 312 -24.14 -3.24 -14.96
N HIS A 313 -25.13 -2.35 -15.06
CA HIS A 313 -24.89 -0.91 -15.14
C HIS A 313 -24.24 -0.41 -13.86
N ALA A 314 -24.80 -0.74 -12.69
CA ALA A 314 -24.21 -0.39 -11.40
C ALA A 314 -22.80 -0.97 -11.22
N TRP A 315 -22.54 -2.15 -11.79
CA TRP A 315 -21.22 -2.77 -11.81
C TRP A 315 -20.21 -1.94 -12.61
N LEU A 316 -20.56 -1.50 -13.82
CA LEU A 316 -19.72 -0.61 -14.62
C LEU A 316 -19.56 0.77 -13.95
N THR A 317 -20.63 1.30 -13.35
CA THR A 317 -20.62 2.57 -12.62
C THR A 317 -19.67 2.53 -11.43
N VAL A 318 -19.65 1.47 -10.62
CA VAL A 318 -18.69 1.38 -9.50
C VAL A 318 -17.24 1.28 -9.97
N HIS A 319 -16.97 0.62 -11.11
CA HIS A 319 -15.65 0.63 -11.73
C HIS A 319 -15.24 2.04 -12.18
N ARG A 320 -16.17 2.80 -12.77
CA ARG A 320 -15.93 4.19 -13.16
C ARG A 320 -15.67 5.05 -11.93
N ALA A 321 -16.51 4.94 -10.91
CA ALA A 321 -16.33 5.62 -9.63
C ALA A 321 -14.96 5.35 -9.00
N ARG A 322 -14.50 4.08 -9.01
CA ARG A 322 -13.15 3.70 -8.56
C ARG A 322 -12.07 4.47 -9.31
N ILE A 323 -12.16 4.58 -10.63
CA ILE A 323 -11.14 5.27 -11.46
C ILE A 323 -11.23 6.79 -11.31
N LEU A 324 -12.45 7.34 -11.20
CA LEU A 324 -12.67 8.75 -10.90
C LEU A 324 -12.01 9.13 -9.56
N ALA A 325 -12.15 8.28 -8.54
CA ALA A 325 -11.45 8.48 -7.27
C ALA A 325 -9.93 8.45 -7.47
N GLU A 326 -9.40 7.42 -8.13
CA GLU A 326 -7.95 7.26 -8.37
C GLU A 326 -7.32 8.43 -9.14
N THR A 327 -8.10 9.08 -10.02
CA THR A 327 -7.70 10.26 -10.82
C THR A 327 -8.02 11.60 -10.14
N GLY A 328 -8.50 11.58 -8.90
CA GLY A 328 -8.73 12.78 -8.08
C GLY A 328 -10.10 13.45 -8.22
N ARG A 329 -11.01 12.90 -9.04
CA ARG A 329 -12.40 13.37 -9.20
C ARG A 329 -13.32 12.82 -8.10
N LEU A 330 -13.05 13.21 -6.86
CA LEU A 330 -13.65 12.61 -5.66
C LEU A 330 -15.17 12.79 -5.54
N ASP A 331 -15.68 13.97 -5.89
CA ASP A 331 -17.12 14.24 -5.78
C ASP A 331 -17.95 13.45 -6.80
N ASP A 332 -17.45 13.34 -8.04
CA ASP A 332 -18.06 12.49 -9.07
C ASP A 332 -18.05 11.02 -8.64
N ALA A 333 -16.92 10.54 -8.11
CA ALA A 333 -16.78 9.19 -7.60
C ALA A 333 -17.77 8.91 -6.46
N ARG A 334 -17.92 9.85 -5.52
CA ARG A 334 -18.86 9.73 -4.39
C ARG A 334 -20.31 9.67 -4.89
N ALA A 335 -20.69 10.56 -5.81
CA ALA A 335 -22.04 10.61 -6.35
C ALA A 335 -22.44 9.28 -7.03
N GLU A 336 -21.56 8.75 -7.88
CA GLU A 336 -21.77 7.46 -8.56
C GLU A 336 -21.83 6.29 -7.58
N ALA A 337 -20.95 6.27 -6.58
CA ALA A 337 -20.96 5.22 -5.56
C ALA A 337 -22.23 5.25 -4.70
N THR A 338 -22.79 6.44 -4.43
CA THR A 338 -24.07 6.59 -3.71
C THR A 338 -25.23 6.03 -4.54
N GLU A 339 -25.27 6.29 -5.85
CA GLU A 339 -26.30 5.73 -6.73
C GLU A 339 -26.33 4.19 -6.71
N VAL A 340 -25.14 3.57 -6.70
CA VAL A 340 -24.99 2.10 -6.66
C VAL A 340 -25.57 1.46 -5.38
N GLN A 341 -25.73 2.21 -4.28
CA GLN A 341 -26.28 1.67 -3.03
C GLN A 341 -27.74 1.18 -3.17
N ALA A 342 -28.50 1.67 -4.15
CA ALA A 342 -29.87 1.23 -4.43
C ALA A 342 -29.97 -0.28 -4.74
N LEU A 343 -28.87 -0.93 -5.13
CA LEU A 343 -28.81 -2.38 -5.32
C LEU A 343 -29.17 -3.18 -4.07
N ARG A 344 -28.88 -2.65 -2.87
CA ARG A 344 -29.19 -3.34 -1.60
C ARG A 344 -30.69 -3.56 -1.42
N GLN A 345 -31.51 -2.62 -1.88
CA GLN A 345 -32.97 -2.67 -1.78
C GLN A 345 -33.61 -3.37 -2.97
N THR A 346 -33.08 -3.15 -4.17
CA THR A 346 -33.66 -3.67 -5.43
C THR A 346 -33.28 -5.13 -5.68
N HIS A 347 -32.08 -5.56 -5.26
CA HIS A 347 -31.52 -6.90 -5.48
C HIS A 347 -30.90 -7.52 -4.20
N PRO A 348 -31.62 -7.55 -3.05
CA PRO A 348 -31.08 -7.97 -1.75
C PRO A 348 -30.62 -9.44 -1.67
N HIS A 349 -30.91 -10.24 -2.68
CA HIS A 349 -30.63 -11.68 -2.71
C HIS A 349 -29.61 -12.08 -3.77
N ASP A 350 -29.16 -11.14 -4.59
CA ASP A 350 -28.10 -11.38 -5.55
C ASP A 350 -26.74 -11.12 -4.86
N PRO A 351 -25.91 -12.16 -4.63
CA PRO A 351 -24.64 -11.99 -3.94
C PRO A 351 -23.64 -11.15 -4.73
N THR A 352 -23.77 -11.04 -6.06
CA THR A 352 -22.94 -10.17 -6.89
C THR A 352 -23.41 -8.72 -6.81
N ALA A 353 -24.72 -8.46 -6.77
CA ALA A 353 -25.27 -7.12 -6.54
C ALA A 353 -24.85 -6.56 -5.18
N LEU A 354 -24.89 -7.40 -4.14
CA LEU A 354 -24.41 -7.03 -2.81
C LEU A 354 -22.90 -6.79 -2.79
N ALA A 355 -22.09 -7.57 -3.54
CA ALA A 355 -20.65 -7.33 -3.67
C ALA A 355 -20.35 -5.95 -4.30
N ILE A 356 -21.06 -5.60 -5.37
CA ILE A 356 -20.97 -4.31 -6.06
C ILE A 356 -21.36 -3.17 -5.12
N ALA A 357 -22.47 -3.31 -4.39
CA ALA A 357 -22.90 -2.32 -3.41
C ALA A 357 -21.88 -2.16 -2.27
N SER A 358 -21.26 -3.25 -1.79
CA SER A 358 -20.21 -3.19 -0.77
C SER A 358 -18.95 -2.50 -1.28
N ALA A 359 -18.55 -2.73 -2.53
CA ALA A 359 -17.43 -2.02 -3.15
C ALA A 359 -17.72 -0.50 -3.20
N ALA A 360 -18.93 -0.11 -3.55
CA ALA A 360 -19.35 1.29 -3.54
C ALA A 360 -19.37 1.88 -2.11
N THR A 361 -19.79 1.13 -1.09
CA THR A 361 -19.76 1.61 0.31
C THR A 361 -18.32 1.83 0.78
N ASN A 362 -17.40 0.93 0.42
CA ASN A 362 -15.98 1.10 0.71
C ASN A 362 -15.42 2.36 0.06
N LEU A 363 -15.76 2.59 -1.21
CA LEU A 363 -15.31 3.77 -1.93
C LEU A 363 -15.82 5.06 -1.28
N ILE A 364 -17.10 5.13 -0.89
CA ILE A 364 -17.68 6.27 -0.17
C ILE A 364 -16.89 6.53 1.11
N PHE A 365 -16.63 5.50 1.90
CA PHE A 365 -15.86 5.62 3.14
C PHE A 365 -14.46 6.20 2.88
N ASP A 366 -13.76 5.70 1.86
CA ASP A 366 -12.38 6.10 1.52
C ASP A 366 -12.26 7.54 1.00
N VAL A 367 -13.27 8.02 0.26
CA VAL A 367 -13.27 9.37 -0.32
C VAL A 367 -13.95 10.42 0.57
N SER A 368 -14.55 10.01 1.70
CA SER A 368 -15.23 10.93 2.62
C SER A 368 -14.29 11.43 3.71
N ASP A 369 -14.53 12.67 4.17
CA ASP A 369 -13.79 13.25 5.28
C ASP A 369 -13.96 12.40 6.53
N TRP A 370 -12.90 12.23 7.32
CA TRP A 370 -12.88 11.41 8.53
C TRP A 370 -14.07 11.66 9.48
N ASN A 371 -14.48 12.92 9.63
CA ASN A 371 -15.59 13.31 10.50
C ASN A 371 -17.00 12.94 9.99
N SER A 372 -17.10 12.50 8.72
CA SER A 372 -18.34 12.11 8.04
C SER A 372 -18.43 10.60 7.75
N GLN A 373 -17.42 9.84 8.16
CA GLN A 373 -17.33 8.40 7.91
C GLN A 373 -18.26 7.60 8.85
N ASP A 374 -19.28 6.94 8.31
CA ASP A 374 -20.09 5.96 9.05
C ASP A 374 -19.42 4.58 9.04
N LEU A 375 -18.63 4.31 10.07
CA LEU A 375 -17.95 3.03 10.24
C LEU A 375 -18.94 1.87 10.48
N ALA A 376 -20.06 2.11 11.15
CA ALA A 376 -21.01 1.06 11.50
C ALA A 376 -21.78 0.58 10.26
N GLU A 377 -22.23 1.52 9.43
CA GLU A 377 -22.82 1.24 8.12
C GLU A 377 -21.79 0.52 7.25
N THR A 378 -20.56 1.02 7.16
CA THR A 378 -19.50 0.38 6.35
C THR A 378 -19.24 -1.06 6.79
N ILE A 379 -19.13 -1.35 8.08
CA ILE A 379 -18.93 -2.71 8.59
C ILE A 379 -20.11 -3.62 8.24
N THR A 380 -21.34 -3.16 8.47
CA THR A 380 -22.56 -3.93 8.17
C THR A 380 -22.66 -4.22 6.68
N SER A 381 -22.30 -3.23 5.86
CA SER A 381 -22.32 -3.32 4.40
C SER A 381 -21.35 -4.36 3.84
N ARG A 382 -20.24 -4.63 4.54
CA ARG A 382 -19.17 -5.58 4.14
C ARG A 382 -19.53 -7.03 4.44
N ASP A 383 -20.57 -7.26 5.24
CA ASP A 383 -20.96 -8.58 5.70
C ASP A 383 -21.82 -9.29 4.65
N THR A 384 -21.18 -9.74 3.57
CA THR A 384 -21.83 -10.40 2.42
C THR A 384 -21.23 -11.76 2.13
N HIS A 385 -22.01 -12.63 1.48
CA HIS A 385 -21.53 -13.95 1.05
C HIS A 385 -20.28 -13.87 0.16
N ALA A 386 -20.24 -12.92 -0.78
CA ALA A 386 -19.07 -12.71 -1.65
C ALA A 386 -17.81 -12.36 -0.84
N SER A 387 -17.94 -11.49 0.17
CA SER A 387 -16.86 -11.11 1.08
C SER A 387 -16.33 -12.31 1.88
N TRP A 388 -17.22 -13.15 2.42
CA TRP A 388 -16.83 -14.36 3.15
C TRP A 388 -16.13 -15.38 2.26
N TRP A 389 -16.66 -15.66 1.06
CA TRP A 389 -16.05 -16.60 0.13
C TRP A 389 -14.68 -16.14 -0.37
N ARG A 390 -14.50 -14.85 -0.62
CA ARG A 390 -13.19 -14.28 -0.95
C ARG A 390 -12.22 -14.36 0.23
N THR A 391 -12.69 -14.11 1.45
CA THR A 391 -11.86 -14.25 2.67
C THR A 391 -11.40 -15.70 2.86
N GLN A 392 -12.23 -16.68 2.47
CA GLN A 392 -11.83 -18.09 2.45
C GLN A 392 -10.65 -18.36 1.50
N GLU A 393 -10.57 -17.69 0.36
CA GLU A 393 -9.42 -17.79 -0.56
C GLU A 393 -8.15 -17.25 0.11
N VAL A 394 -8.21 -16.06 0.73
CA VAL A 394 -7.07 -15.51 1.47
C VAL A 394 -6.61 -16.45 2.58
N ALA A 395 -7.54 -16.98 3.38
CA ALA A 395 -7.23 -17.92 4.45
C ALA A 395 -6.56 -19.20 3.91
N SER A 396 -7.04 -19.72 2.77
CA SER A 396 -6.45 -20.90 2.11
C SER A 396 -5.04 -20.62 1.59
N GLY A 397 -4.79 -19.43 1.05
CA GLY A 397 -3.45 -19.02 0.59
C GLY A 397 -2.45 -18.88 1.73
N LEU A 398 -2.87 -18.30 2.86
CA LEU A 398 -2.04 -18.21 4.08
C LEU A 398 -1.76 -19.58 4.70
N GLN A 399 -2.76 -20.48 4.71
CA GLN A 399 -2.57 -21.85 5.16
C GLN A 399 -1.53 -22.59 4.31
N HIS A 400 -1.62 -22.50 2.97
CA HIS A 400 -0.61 -23.09 2.07
C HIS A 400 0.78 -22.51 2.31
N THR A 401 0.89 -21.20 2.57
CA THR A 401 2.16 -20.56 2.90
C THR A 401 2.77 -21.13 4.19
N ALA A 402 1.95 -21.39 5.22
CA ALA A 402 2.39 -22.02 6.45
C ALA A 402 2.83 -23.47 6.23
N ASP A 403 2.06 -24.26 5.47
CA ASP A 403 2.37 -25.66 5.15
C ASP A 403 3.66 -25.78 4.33
N GLU A 404 3.87 -24.91 3.34
CA GLU A 404 5.09 -24.84 2.54
C GLU A 404 6.30 -24.45 3.38
N SER A 405 6.14 -23.48 4.28
CA SER A 405 7.20 -23.04 5.18
C SER A 405 7.60 -24.15 6.16
N PHE A 406 6.62 -24.85 6.72
CA PHE A 406 6.85 -26.02 7.55
C PHE A 406 7.52 -27.16 6.78
N ALA A 407 7.11 -27.43 5.54
CA ALA A 407 7.73 -28.44 4.69
C ALA A 407 9.19 -28.09 4.35
N ARG A 408 9.49 -26.82 4.06
CA ARG A 408 10.86 -26.32 3.87
C ARG A 408 11.70 -26.52 5.14
N TRP A 409 11.19 -26.11 6.28
CA TRP A 409 11.85 -26.29 7.58
C TRP A 409 12.10 -27.78 7.92
N ALA A 410 11.15 -28.66 7.64
CA ALA A 410 11.24 -30.09 7.92
C ALA A 410 12.11 -30.87 6.91
N SER A 411 12.51 -30.26 5.79
CA SER A 411 13.23 -30.93 4.70
C SER A 411 14.63 -31.37 5.16
N ARG A 412 14.87 -32.69 5.16
CA ARG A 412 16.18 -33.28 5.51
C ARG A 412 16.98 -33.61 4.24
N ARG A 413 18.23 -33.12 4.16
CA ARG A 413 19.26 -33.52 3.17
C ARG A 413 18.81 -33.41 1.70
N GLY A 414 18.72 -32.18 1.17
CA GLY A 414 18.72 -31.92 -0.27
C GLY A 414 17.49 -32.37 -1.07
N LYS A 415 16.44 -32.90 -0.42
CA LYS A 415 15.14 -33.09 -1.07
C LYS A 415 14.34 -31.80 -0.94
N SER A 416 14.50 -30.87 -1.88
CA SER A 416 13.56 -29.76 -2.00
C SER A 416 12.22 -30.35 -2.43
N ARG A 417 11.22 -30.28 -1.55
CA ARG A 417 9.83 -30.48 -1.99
C ARG A 417 9.51 -29.28 -2.89
N GLN A 418 9.12 -29.54 -4.14
CA GLN A 418 8.67 -28.49 -5.05
C GLN A 418 7.58 -27.69 -4.34
N ALA A 419 7.72 -26.35 -4.30
CA ALA A 419 6.68 -25.49 -3.77
C ALA A 419 5.39 -25.76 -4.55
N SER A 420 4.27 -25.87 -3.85
CA SER A 420 2.96 -25.91 -4.49
C SER A 420 2.64 -24.49 -4.95
N ASP A 421 2.03 -24.32 -6.11
CA ASP A 421 1.51 -23.01 -6.52
C ASP A 421 0.21 -22.65 -5.75
N GLY A 422 -0.22 -23.49 -4.81
CA GLY A 422 -1.47 -23.33 -4.05
C GLY A 422 -1.56 -21.99 -3.31
N ALA A 423 -0.50 -21.55 -2.63
CA ALA A 423 -0.50 -20.26 -1.95
C ALA A 423 -0.72 -19.09 -2.93
N TRP A 424 0.00 -19.11 -4.05
CA TRP A 424 -0.09 -18.08 -5.08
C TRP A 424 -1.46 -18.08 -5.75
N ASN A 425 -1.98 -19.25 -6.14
CA ASN A 425 -3.27 -19.40 -6.80
C ASN A 425 -4.42 -18.82 -5.95
N HIS A 426 -4.46 -19.17 -4.66
CA HIS A 426 -5.52 -18.68 -3.77
C HIS A 426 -5.44 -17.16 -3.52
N LEU A 427 -4.23 -16.60 -3.34
CA LEU A 427 -4.06 -15.16 -3.16
C LEU A 427 -4.38 -14.39 -4.46
N ARG A 428 -3.97 -14.91 -5.62
CA ARG A 428 -4.32 -14.33 -6.92
C ARG A 428 -5.82 -14.39 -7.17
N ALA A 429 -6.47 -15.51 -6.87
CA ALA A 429 -7.93 -15.64 -6.94
C ALA A 429 -8.66 -14.60 -6.09
N ALA A 430 -8.20 -14.39 -4.85
CA ALA A 430 -8.77 -13.36 -3.99
C ALA A 430 -8.62 -11.95 -4.59
N SER A 431 -7.45 -11.64 -5.17
CA SER A 431 -7.19 -10.36 -5.84
C SER A 431 -8.07 -10.17 -7.08
N LEU A 432 -8.24 -11.20 -7.92
CA LEU A 432 -9.08 -11.13 -9.12
C LEU A 432 -10.55 -10.91 -8.78
N ILE A 433 -11.07 -11.66 -7.80
CA ILE A 433 -12.46 -11.50 -7.35
C ILE A 433 -12.71 -10.08 -6.84
N ALA A 434 -11.78 -9.53 -6.04
CA ALA A 434 -11.89 -8.16 -5.54
C ALA A 434 -11.78 -7.13 -6.68
N GLY A 435 -10.80 -7.31 -7.58
CA GLY A 435 -10.55 -6.44 -8.72
C GLY A 435 -11.74 -6.37 -9.66
N PHE A 436 -12.29 -7.53 -10.06
CA PHE A 436 -13.48 -7.60 -10.90
C PHE A 436 -14.74 -7.04 -10.22
N SER A 437 -14.82 -7.07 -8.88
CA SER A 437 -15.93 -6.43 -8.13
C SER A 437 -15.77 -4.90 -7.99
N ALA A 438 -14.67 -4.32 -8.46
CA ALA A 438 -14.25 -2.93 -8.17
C ALA A 438 -14.02 -2.63 -6.68
N ASP A 439 -13.84 -3.66 -5.83
CA ASP A 439 -13.57 -3.49 -4.40
C ASP A 439 -12.09 -3.13 -4.18
N HIS A 440 -11.80 -1.83 -4.29
CA HIS A 440 -10.44 -1.31 -4.44
C HIS A 440 -9.54 -1.65 -3.24
N ASN A 441 -9.96 -1.37 -2.00
CA ASN A 441 -9.16 -1.65 -0.82
C ASN A 441 -8.88 -3.14 -0.60
N THR A 442 -9.88 -3.97 -0.85
CA THR A 442 -9.72 -5.41 -0.75
C THR A 442 -8.76 -5.93 -1.83
N TRP A 443 -8.88 -5.42 -3.06
CA TRP A 443 -7.95 -5.76 -4.14
C TRP A 443 -6.52 -5.37 -3.76
N ARG A 444 -6.30 -4.14 -3.30
CA ARG A 444 -4.99 -3.67 -2.81
C ARG A 444 -4.42 -4.61 -1.76
N TYR A 445 -5.21 -4.94 -0.73
CA TYR A 445 -4.76 -5.82 0.35
C TYR A 445 -4.37 -7.22 -0.15
N SER A 446 -5.24 -7.88 -0.91
CA SER A 446 -5.00 -9.25 -1.39
C SER A 446 -3.87 -9.31 -2.43
N TYR A 447 -3.75 -8.31 -3.30
CA TYR A 447 -2.67 -8.20 -4.28
C TYR A 447 -1.31 -7.92 -3.59
N ALA A 448 -1.29 -7.08 -2.55
CA ALA A 448 -0.09 -6.89 -1.73
C ALA A 448 0.35 -8.17 -1.01
N GLN A 449 -0.58 -8.99 -0.50
CA GLN A 449 -0.25 -10.29 0.11
C GLN A 449 0.35 -11.26 -0.92
N LEU A 450 -0.20 -11.30 -2.13
CA LEU A 450 0.36 -12.07 -3.25
C LEU A 450 1.80 -11.62 -3.56
N ALA A 451 2.03 -10.32 -3.63
CA ALA A 451 3.34 -9.73 -3.90
C ALA A 451 4.37 -10.08 -2.80
N LYS A 452 3.99 -9.92 -1.52
CA LYS A 452 4.82 -10.33 -0.36
C LYS A 452 5.19 -11.80 -0.42
N ARG A 453 4.23 -12.67 -0.73
CA ARG A 453 4.50 -14.11 -0.88
C ARG A 453 5.40 -14.40 -2.08
N THR A 454 5.29 -13.66 -3.17
CA THR A 454 6.17 -13.81 -4.34
C THR A 454 7.61 -13.43 -3.99
N ALA A 455 7.80 -12.24 -3.40
CA ALA A 455 9.11 -11.73 -2.98
C ALA A 455 9.82 -12.60 -1.92
N THR A 456 9.07 -13.29 -1.06
CA THR A 456 9.64 -14.08 0.05
C THR A 456 10.01 -15.52 -0.30
N VAL A 457 9.68 -16.02 -1.50
CA VAL A 457 10.08 -17.38 -1.90
C VAL A 457 10.92 -17.47 -3.15
N SER A 458 10.82 -16.47 -4.04
CA SER A 458 11.57 -16.49 -5.29
C SER A 458 12.83 -15.64 -5.15
N SER A 459 13.91 -16.13 -5.74
CA SER A 459 15.16 -15.38 -5.92
C SER A 459 15.35 -14.96 -7.38
N ASP A 460 14.37 -15.21 -8.25
CA ASP A 460 14.41 -14.81 -9.64
C ASP A 460 14.23 -13.29 -9.78
N PRO A 461 15.07 -12.58 -10.58
CA PRO A 461 14.92 -11.15 -10.78
C PRO A 461 13.57 -10.73 -11.38
N GLY A 462 12.99 -11.55 -12.27
CA GLY A 462 11.68 -11.27 -12.87
C GLY A 462 10.57 -11.31 -11.82
N ASP A 463 10.55 -12.36 -10.98
CA ASP A 463 9.59 -12.48 -9.89
C ASP A 463 9.73 -11.35 -8.85
N ALA A 464 10.96 -10.94 -8.53
CA ALA A 464 11.22 -9.82 -7.63
C ALA A 464 10.69 -8.50 -8.21
N GLY A 465 10.93 -8.23 -9.50
CA GLY A 465 10.40 -7.05 -10.18
C GLY A 465 8.88 -7.04 -10.28
N ALA A 466 8.27 -8.20 -10.57
CA ALA A 466 6.81 -8.37 -10.57
C ALA A 466 6.21 -8.13 -9.17
N ALA A 467 6.87 -8.61 -8.11
CA ALA A 467 6.45 -8.37 -6.74
C ALA A 467 6.55 -6.88 -6.36
N LEU A 468 7.64 -6.19 -6.72
CA LEU A 468 7.77 -4.74 -6.50
C LEU A 468 6.70 -3.95 -7.26
N SER A 469 6.45 -4.31 -8.52
CA SER A 469 5.41 -3.70 -9.34
C SER A 469 4.02 -3.89 -8.72
N ALA A 470 3.73 -5.07 -8.19
CA ALA A 470 2.46 -5.35 -7.50
C ALA A 470 2.33 -4.61 -6.15
N LEU A 471 3.39 -4.54 -5.34
CA LEU A 471 3.40 -3.76 -4.10
C LEU A 471 3.13 -2.28 -4.37
N ARG A 472 3.81 -1.72 -5.39
CA ARG A 472 3.62 -0.34 -5.86
C ARG A 472 2.18 -0.10 -6.33
N THR A 473 1.66 -0.95 -7.21
CA THR A 473 0.32 -0.81 -7.79
C THR A 473 -0.78 -0.97 -6.75
N SER A 474 -0.54 -1.76 -5.70
CA SER A 474 -1.43 -1.88 -4.53
C SER A 474 -1.30 -0.72 -3.52
N GLY A 475 -0.31 0.15 -3.66
CA GLY A 475 -0.04 1.26 -2.74
C GLY A 475 0.50 0.83 -1.36
N ASP A 476 1.22 -0.30 -1.26
CA ASP A 476 1.79 -0.80 0.00
C ASP A 476 3.17 -0.17 0.27
N VAL A 477 3.13 1.07 0.76
CA VAL A 477 4.29 1.90 1.08
C VAL A 477 5.24 1.21 2.07
N ASP A 478 4.71 0.61 3.14
CA ASP A 478 5.54 0.02 4.20
C ASP A 478 6.28 -1.22 3.71
N ALA A 479 5.64 -2.01 2.84
CA ALA A 479 6.31 -3.13 2.20
C ALA A 479 7.43 -2.67 1.25
N ILE A 480 7.23 -1.58 0.50
CA ILE A 480 8.29 -1.01 -0.36
C ILE A 480 9.50 -0.57 0.46
N LYS A 481 9.29 0.11 1.60
CA LYS A 481 10.36 0.53 2.53
C LYS A 481 11.20 -0.63 3.06
N GLN A 482 10.63 -1.83 3.12
CA GLN A 482 11.34 -3.03 3.55
C GLN A 482 11.98 -3.76 2.36
N ALA A 483 11.23 -3.95 1.27
CA ALA A 483 11.63 -4.77 0.14
C ALA A 483 12.74 -4.13 -0.69
N VAL A 484 12.67 -2.84 -1.00
CA VAL A 484 13.65 -2.18 -1.88
C VAL A 484 15.05 -2.17 -1.25
N PRO A 485 15.25 -1.70 0.00
CA PRO A 485 16.58 -1.77 0.62
C PRO A 485 17.09 -3.20 0.76
N HIS A 486 16.22 -4.16 1.10
CA HIS A 486 16.62 -5.56 1.21
C HIS A 486 17.12 -6.14 -0.13
N LEU A 487 16.41 -5.88 -1.23
CA LEU A 487 16.80 -6.32 -2.57
C LEU A 487 18.04 -5.59 -3.07
N LEU A 488 18.27 -4.34 -2.69
CA LEU A 488 19.53 -3.65 -2.98
C LEU A 488 20.70 -4.20 -2.15
N ASP A 489 20.46 -4.64 -0.93
CA ASP A 489 21.51 -5.17 -0.05
C ASP A 489 21.90 -6.62 -0.42
N VAL A 490 20.92 -7.44 -0.81
CA VAL A 490 21.10 -8.88 -1.11
C VAL A 490 21.21 -9.17 -2.61
N GLY A 491 20.56 -8.35 -3.44
CA GLY A 491 20.28 -8.64 -4.84
C GLY A 491 18.94 -9.36 -5.06
N PRO A 492 18.43 -9.38 -6.31
CA PRO A 492 19.04 -8.81 -7.50
C PRO A 492 18.74 -7.30 -7.67
N THR A 493 19.81 -6.51 -7.84
CA THR A 493 19.71 -5.05 -8.00
C THR A 493 18.96 -4.63 -9.27
N SER A 494 19.05 -5.43 -10.35
CA SER A 494 18.34 -5.15 -11.61
C SER A 494 16.83 -5.12 -11.43
N ALA A 495 16.26 -5.98 -10.59
CA ALA A 495 14.82 -5.99 -10.33
C ALA A 495 14.32 -4.65 -9.76
N VAL A 496 15.10 -4.05 -8.85
CA VAL A 496 14.79 -2.73 -8.27
C VAL A 496 14.93 -1.65 -9.33
N LYS A 497 16.06 -1.64 -10.05
CA LYS A 497 16.36 -0.63 -11.07
C LYS A 497 15.32 -0.63 -12.19
N ASP A 498 15.08 -1.78 -12.82
CA ASP A 498 14.20 -1.91 -13.97
C ASP A 498 12.75 -1.53 -13.60
N THR A 499 12.31 -1.93 -12.40
CA THR A 499 11.00 -1.53 -11.87
C THR A 499 10.93 -0.01 -11.67
N ALA A 500 11.94 0.60 -11.07
CA ALA A 500 11.97 2.04 -10.81
C ALA A 500 12.00 2.86 -12.10
N GLU A 501 12.83 2.48 -13.08
CA GLU A 501 12.98 3.20 -14.34
C GLU A 501 11.70 3.14 -15.21
N SER A 502 10.88 2.09 -15.04
CA SER A 502 9.58 1.95 -15.71
C SER A 502 8.50 2.94 -15.20
N ILE A 503 8.70 3.59 -14.06
CA ILE A 503 7.70 4.46 -13.42
C ILE A 503 7.66 5.83 -14.10
N ASP A 504 6.44 6.24 -14.46
CA ASP A 504 6.11 7.62 -14.80
C ASP A 504 5.31 8.26 -13.66
N LEU A 505 5.94 9.18 -12.91
CA LEU A 505 5.32 9.87 -11.77
C LEU A 505 4.15 10.77 -12.20
N ALA A 506 4.09 11.21 -13.46
CA ALA A 506 2.97 12.00 -13.97
C ALA A 506 1.69 11.16 -14.13
N ARG A 507 1.81 9.83 -14.19
CA ARG A 507 0.70 8.89 -14.30
C ARG A 507 0.24 8.32 -12.96
N SER A 508 0.89 8.69 -11.85
CA SER A 508 0.53 8.22 -10.51
C SER A 508 -0.92 8.55 -10.16
N THR A 509 -1.57 7.60 -9.49
CA THR A 509 -2.92 7.72 -8.94
C THR A 509 -2.87 8.02 -7.44
N ARG A 510 -4.03 8.25 -6.80
CA ARG A 510 -4.12 8.37 -5.33
C ARG A 510 -3.52 7.19 -4.59
N THR A 511 -3.66 5.97 -5.11
CA THR A 511 -3.12 4.77 -4.47
C THR A 511 -1.63 4.58 -4.76
N THR A 512 -1.18 4.86 -5.98
CA THR A 512 0.20 4.53 -6.40
C THR A 512 1.22 5.62 -6.07
N LEU A 513 0.82 6.89 -5.95
CA LEU A 513 1.76 8.02 -5.79
C LEU A 513 2.78 7.81 -4.66
N ASP A 514 2.32 7.62 -3.43
CA ASP A 514 3.21 7.52 -2.28
C ASP A 514 4.11 6.28 -2.33
N ALA A 515 3.63 5.19 -2.95
CA ALA A 515 4.42 3.98 -3.15
C ALA A 515 5.45 4.15 -4.29
N ASN A 516 5.10 4.86 -5.36
CA ASN A 516 6.02 5.24 -6.44
C ASN A 516 7.14 6.12 -5.87
N LEU A 517 6.80 7.17 -5.12
CA LEU A 517 7.77 8.09 -4.52
C LEU A 517 8.77 7.33 -3.62
N GLU A 518 8.29 6.45 -2.74
CA GLU A 518 9.16 5.67 -1.85
C GLU A 518 10.03 4.66 -2.60
N LEU A 519 9.50 4.04 -3.65
CA LEU A 519 10.30 3.17 -4.52
C LEU A 519 11.43 3.97 -5.17
N MET A 520 11.14 5.16 -5.70
CA MET A 520 12.15 6.05 -6.30
C MET A 520 13.19 6.53 -5.28
N ILE A 521 12.75 6.95 -4.08
CA ILE A 521 13.63 7.39 -2.98
C ILE A 521 14.60 6.27 -2.59
N HIS A 522 14.08 5.06 -2.34
CA HIS A 522 14.92 3.96 -1.88
C HIS A 522 15.74 3.30 -3.00
N SER A 523 15.38 3.50 -4.27
CA SER A 523 16.14 3.02 -5.44
C SER A 523 17.13 4.04 -6.00
N ALA A 524 17.18 5.26 -5.47
CA ALA A 524 17.93 6.38 -6.04
C ALA A 524 19.40 6.05 -6.34
N ASP A 525 20.05 5.24 -5.51
CA ASP A 525 21.45 4.84 -5.69
C ASP A 525 21.69 4.01 -6.96
N VAL A 526 20.67 3.41 -7.56
CA VAL A 526 20.81 2.55 -8.75
C VAL A 526 20.12 3.11 -10.00
N LEU A 527 19.49 4.29 -9.89
CA LEU A 527 18.86 4.97 -11.01
C LEU A 527 19.89 5.48 -12.02
N SER A 528 19.47 5.54 -13.29
CA SER A 528 20.18 6.29 -14.32
C SER A 528 20.04 7.80 -14.14
N GLU A 529 21.03 8.54 -14.65
CA GLU A 529 21.03 10.01 -14.68
C GLU A 529 19.76 10.59 -15.33
N ILE A 530 19.32 9.98 -16.43
CA ILE A 530 18.10 10.37 -17.15
C ILE A 530 16.86 10.25 -16.25
N THR A 531 16.77 9.18 -15.46
CA THR A 531 15.63 8.96 -14.56
C THR A 531 15.68 9.91 -13.36
N ALA A 532 16.87 10.15 -12.81
CA ALA A 532 17.07 11.12 -11.72
C ALA A 532 16.66 12.54 -12.16
N ASP A 533 17.08 12.98 -13.34
CA ASP A 533 16.67 14.26 -13.95
C ASP A 533 15.15 14.34 -14.11
N ARG A 534 14.52 13.30 -14.66
CA ARG A 534 13.06 13.23 -14.82
C ARG A 534 12.33 13.38 -13.49
N CYS A 535 12.84 12.79 -12.42
CA CYS A 535 12.29 12.92 -11.07
C CYS A 535 12.39 14.35 -10.54
N ILE A 536 13.56 14.99 -10.70
CA ILE A 536 13.78 16.38 -10.30
C ILE A 536 12.86 17.32 -11.09
N ASP A 537 12.83 17.19 -12.41
CA ASP A 537 12.01 18.04 -13.29
C ASP A 537 10.52 17.92 -12.92
N TRP A 538 10.02 16.68 -12.70
CA TRP A 538 8.65 16.46 -12.24
C TRP A 538 8.37 17.07 -10.85
N ALA A 539 9.30 16.90 -9.90
CA ALA A 539 9.16 17.41 -8.54
C ALA A 539 9.12 18.95 -8.53
N LEU A 540 10.03 19.60 -9.26
CA LEU A 540 10.10 21.06 -9.35
C LEU A 540 8.89 21.68 -10.07
N ASP A 541 8.30 20.99 -11.05
CA ASP A 541 7.05 21.42 -11.71
C ASP A 541 5.81 21.23 -10.81
N THR A 542 5.82 20.21 -9.93
CA THR A 542 4.67 19.84 -9.10
C THR A 542 4.58 20.64 -7.80
N LEU A 543 5.69 20.86 -7.10
CA LEU A 543 5.74 21.50 -5.78
C LEU A 543 5.11 22.91 -5.68
N PRO A 544 5.14 23.78 -6.71
CA PRO A 544 4.54 25.12 -6.62
C PRO A 544 3.01 25.11 -6.42
N ASP A 545 2.32 24.15 -7.01
CA ASP A 545 0.85 24.01 -6.90
C ASP A 545 0.43 22.53 -7.04
N PRO A 546 0.71 21.70 -6.02
CA PRO A 546 0.58 20.25 -6.12
C PRO A 546 -0.88 19.81 -6.29
N VAL A 547 -1.83 20.54 -5.70
CA VAL A 547 -3.26 20.24 -5.78
C VAL A 547 -3.77 20.47 -7.19
N SER A 548 -3.51 21.65 -7.79
CA SER A 548 -3.99 21.94 -9.14
C SER A 548 -3.28 21.09 -10.19
N LYS A 549 -1.98 20.82 -10.03
CA LYS A 549 -1.18 20.03 -10.99
C LYS A 549 -1.61 18.57 -11.06
N THR A 550 -2.04 18.00 -9.95
CA THR A 550 -2.36 16.56 -9.85
C THR A 550 -3.85 16.27 -9.74
N GLY A 551 -4.73 17.27 -9.91
CA GLY A 551 -6.17 17.07 -9.82
C GLY A 551 -6.63 16.61 -8.43
N SER A 552 -6.00 17.09 -7.35
CA SER A 552 -6.25 16.67 -5.95
C SER A 552 -5.77 15.25 -5.57
N ILE A 553 -4.92 14.61 -6.39
CA ILE A 553 -4.20 13.40 -5.98
C ILE A 553 -3.23 13.72 -4.84
N ILE A 554 -2.45 14.79 -4.98
CA ILE A 554 -1.65 15.35 -3.87
C ILE A 554 -2.51 16.33 -3.10
N ASN A 555 -3.00 15.89 -1.95
CA ASN A 555 -3.72 16.76 -1.00
C ASN A 555 -3.19 16.67 0.43
N SER A 556 -2.10 15.92 0.65
CA SER A 556 -1.52 15.67 1.98
C SER A 556 -0.16 16.35 2.13
N PHE A 557 0.08 16.92 3.31
CA PHE A 557 1.39 17.48 3.68
C PHE A 557 2.50 16.41 3.62
N HIS A 558 2.17 15.16 3.96
CA HIS A 558 3.10 14.04 3.94
C HIS A 558 3.62 13.70 2.53
N SER A 559 2.74 13.73 1.52
CA SER A 559 3.14 13.54 0.12
C SER A 559 4.05 14.68 -0.35
N ILE A 560 3.82 15.91 0.10
CA ILE A 560 4.70 17.06 -0.21
C ILE A 560 6.09 16.86 0.40
N LEU A 561 6.19 16.38 1.65
CA LEU A 561 7.48 16.06 2.27
C LEU A 561 8.23 14.96 1.49
N ARG A 562 7.52 13.94 1.01
CA ARG A 562 8.11 12.87 0.18
C ARG A 562 8.68 13.37 -1.15
N ILE A 563 8.04 14.35 -1.78
CA ILE A 563 8.55 14.94 -3.03
C ILE A 563 9.87 15.69 -2.78
N HIS A 564 10.03 16.38 -1.65
CA HIS A 564 11.30 16.99 -1.28
C HIS A 564 12.37 15.92 -0.97
N ASN A 565 11.99 14.87 -0.24
CA ASN A 565 12.88 13.74 0.02
C ASN A 565 13.31 13.02 -1.28
N LEU A 566 12.43 12.94 -2.28
CA LEU A 566 12.78 12.43 -3.61
C LEU A 566 13.91 13.24 -4.25
N ILE A 567 13.81 14.57 -4.25
CA ILE A 567 14.86 15.46 -4.78
C ILE A 567 16.19 15.16 -4.08
N ALA A 568 16.20 15.12 -2.74
CA ALA A 568 17.40 14.84 -1.97
C ALA A 568 18.00 13.45 -2.27
N ALA A 569 17.14 12.45 -2.45
CA ALA A 569 17.58 11.09 -2.72
C ALA A 569 18.23 10.94 -4.10
N VAL A 570 17.66 11.56 -5.14
CA VAL A 570 18.12 11.38 -6.54
C VAL A 570 19.21 12.37 -6.96
N ALA A 571 19.41 13.46 -6.21
CA ALA A 571 20.44 14.48 -6.52
C ALA A 571 21.84 13.88 -6.77
N PRO A 572 22.36 12.90 -6.00
CA PRO A 572 23.68 12.32 -6.27
C PRO A 572 23.82 11.61 -7.63
N ALA A 573 22.70 11.21 -8.24
CA ALA A 573 22.67 10.54 -9.54
C ALA A 573 22.28 11.49 -10.69
N ALA A 574 21.89 12.73 -10.40
CA ALA A 574 21.37 13.68 -11.38
C ALA A 574 22.48 14.39 -12.18
N SER A 575 22.10 14.96 -13.33
CA SER A 575 22.99 15.76 -14.15
C SER A 575 23.31 17.12 -13.50
N PRO A 576 24.44 17.75 -13.84
CA PRO A 576 24.77 19.10 -13.35
C PRO A 576 23.68 20.14 -13.65
N ARG A 577 22.96 19.99 -14.77
CA ARG A 577 21.83 20.87 -15.12
C ARG A 577 20.71 20.78 -14.07
N ALA A 578 20.26 19.56 -13.78
CA ALA A 578 19.16 19.36 -12.85
C ALA A 578 19.53 19.82 -11.42
N ILE A 579 20.80 19.63 -11.03
CA ILE A 579 21.32 20.16 -9.76
C ILE A 579 21.30 21.70 -9.72
N ASP A 580 21.69 22.37 -10.81
CA ASP A 580 21.62 23.83 -10.91
C ASP A 580 20.19 24.36 -10.78
N ASP A 581 19.21 23.64 -11.35
CA ASP A 581 17.78 23.94 -11.21
C ASP A 581 17.31 23.79 -9.74
N VAL A 582 17.78 22.75 -9.04
CA VAL A 582 17.51 22.54 -7.60
C VAL A 582 18.14 23.64 -6.75
N ILE A 583 19.42 23.98 -6.95
CA ILE A 583 20.10 25.06 -6.20
C ILE A 583 19.34 26.38 -6.40
N SER A 584 18.97 26.69 -7.64
CA SER A 584 18.21 27.90 -7.97
C SER A 584 16.86 27.93 -7.26
N LYS A 585 16.17 26.78 -7.16
CA LYS A 585 14.89 26.70 -6.44
C LYS A 585 15.04 26.85 -4.93
N VAL A 586 16.02 26.18 -4.33
CA VAL A 586 16.26 26.21 -2.87
C VAL A 586 16.67 27.60 -2.42
N THR A 587 17.57 28.26 -3.15
CA THR A 587 18.01 29.63 -2.83
C THR A 587 16.89 30.65 -2.99
N ALA A 588 15.96 30.45 -3.92
CA ALA A 588 14.79 31.32 -4.15
C ALA A 588 13.54 30.94 -3.32
N ALA A 589 13.58 29.85 -2.55
CA ALA A 589 12.43 29.42 -1.75
C ALA A 589 12.09 30.45 -0.66
N PRO A 590 10.81 30.60 -0.27
CA PRO A 590 10.43 31.47 0.84
C PRO A 590 11.09 31.03 2.16
N GLU A 591 11.03 31.91 3.16
CA GLU A 591 11.46 31.61 4.53
C GLU A 591 10.74 30.36 5.08
N MET A 592 11.47 29.52 5.81
CA MET A 592 11.02 28.23 6.32
C MET A 592 10.97 28.27 7.84
N ASP A 593 9.80 28.53 8.40
CA ASP A 593 9.56 28.45 9.86
C ASP A 593 9.18 27.03 10.31
N ASP A 594 8.45 26.29 9.47
CA ASP A 594 8.04 24.91 9.71
C ASP A 594 9.25 23.96 9.78
N GLN A 595 9.37 23.25 10.91
CA GLN A 595 10.50 22.36 11.17
C GLN A 595 10.54 21.16 10.21
N ALA A 596 9.39 20.58 9.83
CA ALA A 596 9.36 19.43 8.94
C ALA A 596 9.80 19.80 7.53
N MET A 597 9.40 20.96 7.03
CA MET A 597 9.86 21.48 5.75
C MET A 597 11.35 21.83 5.78
N ALA A 598 11.81 22.52 6.84
CA ALA A 598 13.22 22.84 7.01
C ALA A 598 14.10 21.59 7.05
N HIS A 599 13.64 20.52 7.68
CA HIS A 599 14.29 19.22 7.70
C HIS A 599 14.49 18.64 6.30
N GLU A 600 13.46 18.67 5.44
CA GLU A 600 13.57 18.16 4.08
C GLU A 600 14.47 19.02 3.18
N TYR A 601 14.41 20.36 3.31
CA TYR A 601 15.35 21.23 2.59
C TYR A 601 16.80 21.06 3.07
N ALA A 602 17.02 20.82 4.37
CA ALA A 602 18.34 20.50 4.90
C ALA A 602 18.91 19.21 4.29
N LYS A 603 18.07 18.20 4.02
CA LYS A 603 18.49 17.01 3.28
C LYS A 603 18.85 17.33 1.83
N ILE A 604 18.05 18.16 1.15
CA ILE A 604 18.33 18.58 -0.24
C ILE A 604 19.69 19.28 -0.29
N LEU A 605 19.93 20.26 0.60
CA LEU A 605 21.20 20.97 0.69
C LEU A 605 22.40 20.02 0.84
N ARG A 606 22.32 19.07 1.78
CA ARG A 606 23.38 18.07 2.03
C ARG A 606 23.57 17.04 0.90
N SER A 607 22.58 16.89 0.02
CA SER A 607 22.65 15.96 -1.11
C SER A 607 23.35 16.55 -2.34
N ILE A 608 23.51 17.87 -2.40
CA ILE A 608 24.12 18.57 -3.53
C ILE A 608 25.65 18.38 -3.48
N PRO A 609 26.31 17.96 -4.58
CA PRO A 609 27.77 17.84 -4.63
C PRO A 609 28.48 19.16 -4.29
N GLU A 610 29.57 19.09 -3.52
CA GLU A 610 30.34 20.28 -3.11
C GLU A 610 30.82 21.11 -4.31
N ASP A 611 31.24 20.45 -5.39
CA ASP A 611 31.74 21.09 -6.62
C ASP A 611 30.66 21.66 -7.53
N ALA A 612 29.37 21.48 -7.20
CA ALA A 612 28.25 22.02 -7.96
C ALA A 612 27.96 23.51 -7.65
N TRP A 613 28.46 24.04 -6.53
CA TRP A 613 28.15 25.39 -6.09
C TRP A 613 28.97 26.47 -6.81
N THR A 614 28.30 27.46 -7.38
CA THR A 614 28.96 28.67 -7.92
C THR A 614 29.15 29.73 -6.82
N PRO A 615 30.16 30.63 -6.95
CA PRO A 615 30.36 31.72 -5.99
C PRO A 615 29.11 32.60 -5.79
N GLN A 616 28.34 32.86 -6.85
CA GLN A 616 27.11 33.67 -6.77
C GLN A 616 26.01 32.97 -5.96
N GLN A 617 25.86 31.65 -6.10
CA GLN A 617 24.89 30.87 -5.32
C GLN A 617 25.30 30.78 -3.85
N LEU A 618 26.60 30.68 -3.56
CA LEU A 618 27.13 30.71 -2.19
C LEU A 618 26.86 32.07 -1.52
N ASP A 619 27.06 33.19 -2.22
CA ASP A 619 26.74 34.53 -1.70
C ASP A 619 25.24 34.69 -1.39
N ALA A 620 24.37 34.13 -2.24
CA ALA A 620 22.93 34.11 -2.01
C ALA A 620 22.55 33.26 -0.79
N LEU A 621 23.17 32.08 -0.64
CA LEU A 621 22.97 31.21 0.51
C LEU A 621 23.46 31.85 1.81
N ALA A 622 24.62 32.52 1.78
CA ALA A 622 25.17 33.26 2.93
C ALA A 622 24.24 34.41 3.35
N SER A 623 23.71 35.16 2.38
CA SER A 623 22.75 36.25 2.64
C SER A 623 21.47 35.73 3.32
N ARG A 624 21.01 34.54 2.93
CA ARG A 624 19.87 33.87 3.53
C ARG A 624 20.18 33.32 4.92
N ALA A 625 21.29 32.61 5.10
CA ALA A 625 21.69 32.05 6.39
C ALA A 625 21.95 33.13 7.47
N ALA A 626 22.32 34.35 7.05
CA ALA A 626 22.44 35.49 7.95
C ALA A 626 21.08 36.05 8.43
N SER A 627 19.97 35.74 7.74
CA SER A 627 18.62 36.09 8.18
C SER A 627 18.19 35.14 9.30
N THR A 628 17.76 35.67 10.44
CA THR A 628 17.39 34.86 11.62
C THR A 628 15.94 34.33 11.55
N THR A 629 15.36 34.25 10.36
CA THR A 629 13.95 33.93 10.13
C THR A 629 13.73 32.48 9.72
N ASP A 630 14.72 31.85 9.08
CA ASP A 630 14.68 30.41 8.78
C ASP A 630 14.88 29.56 10.05
N ASN A 631 14.29 28.37 10.05
CA ASN A 631 14.46 27.35 11.08
C ASN A 631 15.94 26.92 11.19
N PHE A 632 16.34 26.48 12.39
CA PHE A 632 17.72 26.12 12.67
C PHE A 632 18.23 24.96 11.78
N GLU A 633 17.40 23.98 11.42
CA GLU A 633 17.85 22.82 10.62
C GLU A 633 18.30 23.23 9.22
N PHE A 634 17.58 24.16 8.59
CA PHE A 634 17.96 24.74 7.30
C PHE A 634 19.26 25.56 7.44
N THR A 635 19.31 26.42 8.47
CA THR A 635 20.46 27.31 8.71
C THR A 635 21.74 26.51 9.00
N GLU A 636 21.64 25.42 9.75
CA GLU A 636 22.77 24.52 10.02
C GLU A 636 23.28 23.84 8.75
N ALA A 637 22.39 23.34 7.88
CA ALA A 637 22.78 22.74 6.60
C ALA A 637 23.39 23.76 5.62
N ALA A 638 22.85 24.98 5.59
CA ALA A 638 23.45 26.07 4.81
C ALA A 638 24.84 26.43 5.32
N THR A 639 25.02 26.47 6.65
CA THR A 639 26.31 26.77 7.29
C THR A 639 27.36 25.70 7.00
N GLU A 640 26.96 24.42 6.92
CA GLU A 640 27.83 23.30 6.52
C GLU A 640 28.43 23.52 5.13
N ILE A 641 27.59 23.87 4.15
CA ILE A 641 28.02 24.16 2.77
C ILE A 641 28.94 25.39 2.71
N LEU A 642 28.58 26.46 3.43
CA LEU A 642 29.36 27.69 3.48
C LEU A 642 30.73 27.47 4.13
N ALA A 643 30.79 26.69 5.21
CA ALA A 643 32.05 26.37 5.91
C ALA A 643 33.01 25.53 5.06
N ALA A 644 32.52 24.76 4.08
CA ALA A 644 33.38 24.06 3.11
C ALA A 644 34.04 25.01 2.10
N HIS A 645 33.43 26.17 1.81
CA HIS A 645 33.85 27.08 0.73
C HIS A 645 34.42 28.43 1.23
N ASP A 646 34.09 28.85 2.45
CA ASP A 646 34.47 30.13 3.03
C ASP A 646 35.21 29.96 4.37
N THR A 647 36.49 30.37 4.36
CA THR A 647 37.33 30.40 5.57
C THR A 647 36.84 31.38 6.64
N GLY A 648 36.10 32.43 6.27
CA GLY A 648 35.48 33.37 7.21
C GLY A 648 34.44 32.67 8.08
N THR A 649 33.51 31.97 7.45
CA THR A 649 32.48 31.14 8.10
C THR A 649 33.10 30.10 9.04
N ARG A 650 34.15 29.38 8.59
CA ARG A 650 34.90 28.44 9.48
C ARG A 650 35.43 29.12 10.73
N THR A 651 35.91 30.36 10.62
CA THR A 651 36.46 31.12 11.74
C THR A 651 35.37 31.51 12.75
N GLU A 652 34.17 31.85 12.28
CA GLU A 652 33.02 32.17 13.14
C GLU A 652 32.51 30.96 13.93
N LEU A 653 32.60 29.76 13.35
CA LEU A 653 32.24 28.50 14.02
C LEU A 653 33.13 28.19 15.23
N ILE A 654 34.40 28.63 15.22
CA ILE A 654 35.38 28.34 16.28
C ILE A 654 34.85 28.72 17.68
N ALA A 655 34.16 29.87 17.79
CA ALA A 655 33.63 30.33 19.07
C ALA A 655 32.46 29.45 19.57
N LYS A 656 31.60 28.98 18.67
CA LYS A 656 30.49 28.07 18.98
C LYS A 656 31.01 26.68 19.35
N ILE A 657 32.00 26.18 18.60
CA ILE A 657 32.67 24.91 18.88
C ILE A 657 33.34 24.94 20.26
N ALA A 658 34.05 26.03 20.60
CA ALA A 658 34.64 26.19 21.93
C ALA A 658 33.59 26.15 23.07
N ALA A 659 32.34 26.54 22.79
CA ALA A 659 31.23 26.47 23.74
C ALA A 659 30.54 25.09 23.82
N GLY A 660 30.97 24.11 23.00
CA GLY A 660 30.42 22.75 22.99
C GLY A 660 29.27 22.51 22.01
N ASP A 661 29.11 23.35 20.99
CA ASP A 661 28.12 23.18 19.93
C ASP A 661 28.59 22.11 18.92
N LEU A 662 27.89 20.96 18.92
CA LEU A 662 28.20 19.82 18.07
C LEU A 662 27.74 20.01 16.61
N SER A 663 26.70 20.81 16.35
CA SER A 663 26.28 21.15 14.99
C SER A 663 27.33 22.03 14.32
N ALA A 664 27.89 22.99 15.06
CA ALA A 664 29.00 23.82 14.58
C ALA A 664 30.27 22.99 14.31
N LEU A 665 30.55 21.99 15.15
CA LEU A 665 31.66 21.06 14.92
C LEU A 665 31.46 20.23 13.66
N HIS A 666 30.24 19.74 13.44
CA HIS A 666 29.88 18.99 12.23
C HIS A 666 30.11 19.83 10.97
N ALA A 667 29.61 21.07 10.94
CA ALA A 667 29.82 22.01 9.84
C ALA A 667 31.30 22.37 9.62
N TYR A 668 32.14 22.34 10.66
CA TYR A 668 33.57 22.59 10.54
C TYR A 668 34.34 21.43 9.87
N GLY A 669 33.84 20.20 9.94
CA GLY A 669 34.46 19.04 9.30
C GLY A 669 35.64 18.47 10.09
N ASP A 670 36.84 18.42 9.49
CA ASP A 670 37.98 17.69 10.05
C ASP A 670 38.46 18.29 11.39
N VAL A 671 38.38 17.46 12.45
CA VAL A 671 38.79 17.86 13.80
C VAL A 671 40.27 18.19 13.91
N ARG A 672 41.12 17.69 12.99
CA ARG A 672 42.58 17.93 12.99
C ARG A 672 42.92 19.39 12.66
N ASP A 673 42.01 20.10 12.00
CA ASP A 673 42.18 21.50 11.62
C ASP A 673 41.76 22.47 12.74
N LEU A 674 41.33 21.97 13.90
CA LEU A 674 40.91 22.81 15.01
C LEU A 674 42.10 23.46 15.74
N PRO A 675 42.02 24.75 16.08
CA PRO A 675 43.03 25.39 16.92
C PRO A 675 43.11 24.76 18.31
N SER A 676 44.32 24.62 18.83
CA SER A 676 44.60 24.04 20.16
C SER A 676 43.73 24.63 21.30
N PRO A 677 43.55 25.96 21.42
CA PRO A 677 42.69 26.52 22.48
C PRO A 677 41.21 26.13 22.34
N THR A 678 40.73 25.95 21.12
CA THR A 678 39.36 25.53 20.83
C THR A 678 39.13 24.09 21.24
N VAL A 679 40.12 23.21 20.97
CA VAL A 679 40.07 21.81 21.41
C VAL A 679 40.05 21.71 22.93
N GLU A 680 40.87 22.51 23.63
CA GLU A 680 40.88 22.54 25.11
C GLU A 680 39.50 22.92 25.67
N CYS A 681 38.86 23.98 25.14
CA CYS A 681 37.52 24.39 25.56
C CYS A 681 36.44 23.36 25.19
N LEU A 682 36.45 22.84 23.95
CA LEU A 682 35.47 21.87 23.47
C LEU A 682 35.53 20.57 24.30
N THR A 683 36.72 20.00 24.50
CA THR A 683 36.87 18.77 25.29
C THR A 683 36.38 18.97 26.73
N ALA A 684 36.62 20.14 27.34
CA ALA A 684 36.09 20.47 28.67
C ALA A 684 34.56 20.61 28.69
N ALA A 685 33.96 21.20 27.66
CA ALA A 685 32.52 21.33 27.51
C ALA A 685 31.85 19.95 27.35
N LEU A 686 32.40 19.08 26.48
CA LEU A 686 31.92 17.71 26.28
C LEU A 686 32.08 16.85 27.54
N GLU A 687 33.19 17.00 28.27
CA GLU A 687 33.39 16.34 29.57
C GLU A 687 32.28 16.71 30.56
N THR A 688 31.91 17.99 30.61
CA THR A 688 30.82 18.50 31.47
C THR A 688 29.45 17.94 31.05
N GLN A 689 29.17 17.91 29.74
CA GLN A 689 27.94 17.33 29.21
C GLN A 689 27.82 15.82 29.51
N ILE A 690 28.92 15.06 29.39
CA ILE A 690 28.94 13.63 29.74
C ILE A 690 28.72 13.44 31.25
N ALA A 691 29.30 14.30 32.09
CA ALA A 691 29.05 14.26 33.54
C ALA A 691 27.56 14.47 33.86
N GLN A 692 26.89 15.41 33.18
CA GLN A 692 25.44 15.59 33.32
C GLN A 692 24.66 14.37 32.84
N GLN A 693 25.06 13.78 31.71
CA GLN A 693 24.45 12.55 31.18
C GLN A 693 24.55 11.39 32.17
N ILE A 694 25.71 11.21 32.82
CA ILE A 694 25.91 10.19 33.86
C ILE A 694 24.99 10.45 35.06
N GLU A 695 24.85 11.71 35.48
CA GLU A 695 23.94 12.08 36.57
C GLU A 695 22.48 11.74 36.23
N ASP A 696 22.05 12.05 35.01
CA ASP A 696 20.71 11.74 34.52
C ASP A 696 20.48 10.23 34.45
N LEU A 697 21.42 9.46 33.92
CA LEU A 697 21.38 7.99 33.89
C LEU A 697 21.28 7.40 35.30
N THR A 698 22.00 7.98 36.27
CA THR A 698 21.95 7.55 37.68
C THR A 698 20.58 7.84 38.31
N LYS A 699 19.88 8.89 37.85
CA LYS A 699 18.48 9.20 38.22
C LYS A 699 17.45 8.36 37.46
N GLY A 700 17.90 7.47 36.56
CA GLY A 700 17.01 6.66 35.72
C GLY A 700 16.45 7.43 34.52
N HIS A 701 17.01 8.59 34.19
CA HIS A 701 16.68 9.35 32.98
C HIS A 701 17.66 9.00 31.87
N SER A 702 17.15 8.80 30.66
CA SER A 702 17.99 8.64 29.47
C SER A 702 17.41 9.50 28.36
N THR A 703 18.26 10.29 27.71
CA THR A 703 17.94 11.08 26.54
C THR A 703 18.52 10.43 25.30
N ILE A 704 17.74 10.42 24.21
CA ILE A 704 18.19 9.99 22.89
C ILE A 704 18.61 11.26 22.16
N ALA A 705 19.91 11.46 22.00
CA ALA A 705 20.48 12.56 21.21
C ALA A 705 20.82 12.07 19.80
N THR A 706 20.72 12.96 18.81
CA THR A 706 21.12 12.69 17.41
C THR A 706 22.63 12.53 17.25
N THR A 707 23.42 13.19 18.11
CA THR A 707 24.89 13.10 18.12
C THR A 707 25.38 12.66 19.50
N SER A 708 26.27 11.66 19.54
CA SER A 708 26.87 11.20 20.79
C SER A 708 28.02 12.10 21.23
N THR A 709 27.82 12.82 22.34
CA THR A 709 28.84 13.63 23.01
C THR A 709 30.08 12.79 23.36
N ALA A 710 29.89 11.58 23.88
CA ALA A 710 30.99 10.70 24.26
C ALA A 710 31.76 10.13 23.05
N ALA A 711 31.07 9.75 21.97
CA ALA A 711 31.74 9.32 20.74
C ALA A 711 32.59 10.45 20.14
N THR A 712 32.07 11.69 20.17
CA THR A 712 32.78 12.88 19.71
C THR A 712 34.01 13.18 20.57
N LEU A 713 33.90 13.06 21.89
CA LEU A 713 35.06 13.22 22.79
C LEU A 713 36.13 12.15 22.56
N ILE A 714 35.74 10.90 22.26
CA ILE A 714 36.69 9.83 21.89
C ILE A 714 37.45 10.18 20.61
N LEU A 715 36.75 10.68 19.59
CA LEU A 715 37.38 11.15 18.35
C LEU A 715 38.41 12.26 18.63
N LEU A 716 38.04 13.27 19.42
CA LEU A 716 38.93 14.37 19.78
C LEU A 716 40.14 13.89 20.59
N ASN A 717 39.92 13.05 21.60
CA ASN A 717 41.00 12.49 22.41
C ASN A 717 42.00 11.67 21.58
N ALA A 718 41.53 10.99 20.54
CA ALA A 718 42.38 10.19 19.65
C ALA A 718 43.27 11.05 18.73
N TRP A 719 42.77 12.20 18.26
CA TRP A 719 43.51 13.06 17.33
C TRP A 719 44.24 14.25 18.00
N HIS A 720 43.85 14.60 19.23
CA HIS A 720 44.45 15.67 20.04
C HIS A 720 44.87 15.15 21.42
N PRO A 721 45.91 14.29 21.50
CA PRO A 721 46.30 13.62 22.74
C PRO A 721 46.71 14.58 23.87
N ASP A 722 47.25 15.76 23.54
CA ASP A 722 47.68 16.77 24.51
C ASP A 722 46.51 17.38 25.32
N HIS A 723 45.29 17.31 24.78
CA HIS A 723 44.07 17.83 25.39
C HIS A 723 43.08 16.73 25.79
N ALA A 724 43.52 15.47 25.76
CA ALA A 724 42.63 14.33 25.91
C ALA A 724 42.01 14.23 27.32
N ARG A 725 40.70 14.05 27.38
CA ARG A 725 39.92 13.89 28.62
C ARG A 725 39.20 12.55 28.64
N TRP A 726 39.85 11.53 29.20
CA TRP A 726 39.34 10.15 29.22
C TRP A 726 38.47 9.79 30.43
N ALA A 727 38.57 10.55 31.53
CA ALA A 727 37.98 10.18 32.81
C ALA A 727 36.46 9.96 32.73
N ARG A 728 35.71 10.92 32.16
CA ARG A 728 34.24 10.82 32.03
C ARG A 728 33.79 9.80 30.99
N VAL A 729 34.57 9.55 29.95
CA VAL A 729 34.30 8.46 29.00
C VAL A 729 34.41 7.11 29.71
N ILE A 730 35.47 6.91 30.49
CA ILE A 730 35.70 5.68 31.27
C ILE A 730 34.56 5.47 32.28
N GLU A 731 34.15 6.53 32.98
CA GLU A 731 33.03 6.48 33.91
C GLU A 731 31.72 6.12 33.20
N LEU A 732 31.37 6.79 32.09
CA LEU A 732 30.16 6.51 31.32
C LEU A 732 30.07 5.04 30.91
N LEU A 733 31.17 4.44 30.44
CA LEU A 733 31.23 3.02 30.05
C LEU A 733 30.93 2.05 31.20
N GLN A 734 31.01 2.49 32.46
CA GLN A 734 30.67 1.69 33.64
C GLN A 734 29.17 1.77 33.99
N HIS A 735 28.39 2.69 33.39
CA HIS A 735 26.96 2.88 33.65
C HIS A 735 26.06 2.10 32.67
N PHE A 736 26.08 0.76 32.74
CA PHE A 736 25.33 -0.11 31.82
C PHE A 736 24.21 -0.94 32.46
N SER A 737 23.86 -0.68 33.73
CA SER A 737 22.94 -1.51 34.52
C SER A 737 21.46 -1.35 34.16
N VAL A 738 21.05 -0.21 33.58
CA VAL A 738 19.63 0.10 33.27
C VAL A 738 19.43 0.39 31.79
N PHE A 739 20.26 1.24 31.19
CA PHE A 739 20.20 1.60 29.77
C PHE A 739 21.56 1.35 29.11
N THR A 740 21.57 0.82 27.89
CA THR A 740 22.80 0.52 27.15
C THR A 740 22.93 1.28 25.83
N GLN A 741 21.84 1.90 25.34
CA GLN A 741 21.82 2.56 24.02
C GLN A 741 22.86 3.67 23.89
N HIS A 742 23.08 4.45 24.93
CA HIS A 742 24.05 5.55 24.95
C HIS A 742 25.51 5.08 24.79
N LEU A 743 25.79 3.79 24.99
CA LEU A 743 27.14 3.21 24.88
C LEU A 743 27.48 2.74 23.46
N LYS A 744 26.50 2.63 22.56
CA LYS A 744 26.72 2.10 21.22
C LYS A 744 27.74 2.93 20.43
N ASP A 745 27.49 4.22 20.23
CA ASP A 745 28.37 5.08 19.45
C ASP A 745 29.76 5.25 20.09
N PRO A 746 29.90 5.42 21.42
CA PRO A 746 31.19 5.41 22.08
C PRO A 746 32.02 4.14 21.83
N LEU A 747 31.40 2.95 21.91
CA LEU A 747 32.09 1.69 21.63
C LEU A 747 32.53 1.59 20.16
N GLN A 748 31.71 2.05 19.24
CA GLN A 748 32.06 2.11 17.82
C GLN A 748 33.19 3.11 17.54
N ALA A 749 33.21 4.25 18.23
CA ALA A 749 34.30 5.23 18.16
C ALA A 749 35.62 4.67 18.72
N LEU A 750 35.58 4.00 19.88
CA LEU A 750 36.76 3.31 20.45
C LEU A 750 37.35 2.30 19.46
N ARG A 751 36.50 1.49 18.83
CA ARG A 751 36.93 0.54 17.80
C ARG A 751 37.57 1.24 16.60
N ARG A 752 36.92 2.28 16.07
CA ARG A 752 37.37 2.99 14.86
C ARG A 752 38.71 3.70 15.08
N HIS A 753 38.96 4.21 16.28
CA HIS A 753 40.13 5.01 16.61
C HIS A 753 41.16 4.28 17.49
N ALA A 754 41.04 2.96 17.63
CA ALA A 754 41.87 2.14 18.54
C ALA A 754 43.39 2.36 18.36
N ALA A 755 43.86 2.53 17.11
CA ALA A 755 45.28 2.75 16.81
C ALA A 755 45.85 4.05 17.38
N ASN A 756 45.00 5.04 17.66
CA ASN A 756 45.38 6.36 18.17
C ASN A 756 45.11 6.51 19.67
N ILE A 757 44.63 5.46 20.36
CA ILE A 757 44.36 5.50 21.80
C ILE A 757 45.67 5.20 22.57
N PRO A 758 46.08 6.05 23.54
CA PRO A 758 47.29 5.80 24.32
C PRO A 758 47.27 4.46 25.06
N GLN A 759 48.42 3.78 25.12
CA GLN A 759 48.52 2.44 25.70
C GLN A 759 48.07 2.37 27.17
N GLU A 760 48.35 3.40 27.97
CA GLU A 760 47.91 3.50 29.38
C GLU A 760 46.38 3.53 29.49
N THR A 761 45.73 4.35 28.65
CA THR A 761 44.27 4.42 28.56
C THR A 761 43.68 3.09 28.07
N ALA A 762 44.29 2.47 27.06
CA ALA A 762 43.86 1.17 26.56
C ALA A 762 43.89 0.10 27.66
N GLN A 763 44.93 0.08 28.51
CA GLN A 763 45.02 -0.83 29.66
C GLN A 763 43.88 -0.62 30.67
N THR A 764 43.40 0.61 30.84
CA THR A 764 42.23 0.91 31.70
C THR A 764 40.91 0.49 31.05
N LEU A 765 40.77 0.65 29.73
CA LEU A 765 39.55 0.31 28.98
C LEU A 765 39.35 -1.20 28.82
N ILE A 766 40.41 -1.98 28.62
CA ILE A 766 40.35 -3.44 28.41
C ILE A 766 39.48 -4.19 29.44
N PRO A 767 39.67 -4.04 30.77
CA PRO A 767 38.84 -4.72 31.75
C PRO A 767 37.38 -4.27 31.69
N ILE A 768 37.11 -2.98 31.43
CA ILE A 768 35.75 -2.44 31.33
C ILE A 768 35.02 -3.03 30.12
N LEU A 769 35.69 -3.06 28.95
CA LEU A 769 35.13 -3.66 27.74
C LEU A 769 34.88 -5.16 27.90
N ARG A 770 35.75 -5.87 28.64
CA ARG A 770 35.52 -7.28 28.97
C ARG A 770 34.29 -7.47 29.85
N THR A 771 34.09 -6.61 30.85
CA THR A 771 32.87 -6.63 31.68
C THR A 771 31.63 -6.35 30.84
N LEU A 772 31.65 -5.30 30.00
CA LEU A 772 30.54 -4.98 29.11
C LEU A 772 30.19 -6.14 28.17
N MET A 773 31.20 -6.76 27.55
CA MET A 773 31.02 -7.92 26.67
C MET A 773 30.34 -9.10 27.40
N ALA A 774 30.66 -9.32 28.67
CA ALA A 774 30.14 -10.46 29.44
C ALA A 774 28.77 -10.18 30.11
N GLU A 775 28.57 -8.95 30.61
CA GLU A 775 27.53 -8.63 31.59
C GLU A 775 26.48 -7.64 31.08
N ALA A 776 26.72 -6.89 30.00
CA ALA A 776 25.77 -5.91 29.48
C ALA A 776 24.55 -6.61 28.84
N ARG A 777 23.59 -6.99 29.66
CA ARG A 777 22.33 -7.61 29.22
C ARG A 777 21.27 -6.51 29.03
N PRO A 778 20.50 -6.56 27.93
CA PRO A 778 19.38 -5.65 27.75
C PRO A 778 18.27 -6.02 28.74
N GLU A 779 18.03 -5.20 29.75
CA GLU A 779 16.97 -5.44 30.75
C GLU A 779 16.02 -4.23 30.85
N HIS A 780 15.30 -3.94 29.76
CA HIS A 780 14.04 -3.19 29.87
C HIS A 780 12.87 -4.05 29.40
N LEU A 781 12.00 -4.46 30.34
CA LEU A 781 10.89 -5.38 30.08
C LEU A 781 9.88 -4.88 29.03
N LEU A 782 9.73 -3.56 28.84
CA LEU A 782 8.69 -2.97 27.99
C LEU A 782 9.18 -2.45 26.62
N PHE A 783 10.47 -2.12 26.50
CA PHE A 783 11.01 -1.44 25.31
C PHE A 783 12.19 -2.20 24.66
N GLY A 784 12.62 -3.32 25.27
CA GLY A 784 13.88 -3.95 24.90
C GLY A 784 15.09 -3.06 25.24
N GLY A 785 16.29 -3.52 24.90
CA GLY A 785 17.52 -2.76 25.05
C GLY A 785 18.50 -3.09 23.93
N THR A 786 19.43 -2.17 23.63
CA THR A 786 20.47 -2.41 22.62
C THR A 786 21.50 -3.40 23.17
N ASP A 787 21.71 -4.53 22.49
CA ASP A 787 22.74 -5.51 22.86
C ASP A 787 24.14 -5.02 22.42
N ILE A 788 24.81 -4.28 23.31
CA ILE A 788 26.13 -3.68 23.07
C ILE A 788 27.31 -4.64 23.28
N ARG A 789 27.07 -5.91 23.65
CA ARG A 789 28.14 -6.88 23.90
C ARG A 789 28.99 -7.14 22.65
N SER A 790 28.34 -7.09 21.49
CA SER A 790 28.99 -7.25 20.20
C SER A 790 29.89 -6.05 19.86
N ASP A 791 29.41 -4.82 20.06
CA ASP A 791 30.20 -3.59 19.93
C ASP A 791 31.38 -3.58 20.92
N ALA A 792 31.16 -3.98 22.17
CA ALA A 792 32.21 -4.07 23.20
C ALA A 792 33.29 -5.11 22.84
N ALA A 793 32.89 -6.27 22.31
CA ALA A 793 33.84 -7.28 21.83
C ALA A 793 34.66 -6.76 20.64
N ALA A 794 34.03 -6.07 19.70
CA ALA A 794 34.73 -5.50 18.55
C ALA A 794 35.70 -4.38 18.96
N ALA A 795 35.32 -3.53 19.92
CA ALA A 795 36.21 -2.51 20.50
C ALA A 795 37.38 -3.13 21.27
N LEU A 796 37.13 -4.19 22.05
CA LEU A 796 38.16 -4.95 22.77
C LEU A 796 39.15 -5.59 21.81
N GLY A 797 38.66 -6.22 20.73
CA GLY A 797 39.50 -6.82 19.70
C GLY A 797 40.33 -5.79 18.93
N ALA A 798 39.84 -4.56 18.76
CA ALA A 798 40.62 -3.49 18.14
C ALA A 798 41.72 -2.93 19.05
N LEU A 799 41.44 -2.78 20.35
CA LEU A 799 42.43 -2.29 21.33
C LEU A 799 43.46 -3.35 21.74
N ALA A 800 43.05 -4.61 21.78
CA ALA A 800 43.88 -5.73 22.18
C ALA A 800 43.52 -6.99 21.36
N PRO A 801 44.08 -7.17 20.15
CA PRO A 801 43.71 -8.23 19.21
C PRO A 801 43.78 -9.66 19.77
N ASP A 802 44.73 -9.92 20.67
CA ASP A 802 44.94 -11.22 21.29
C ASP A 802 44.18 -11.42 22.62
N SER A 803 43.40 -10.42 23.04
CA SER A 803 42.67 -10.50 24.32
C SER A 803 41.42 -11.38 24.27
N LEU A 804 40.79 -11.51 23.11
CA LEU A 804 39.63 -12.40 22.94
C LEU A 804 40.08 -13.85 22.84
N THR A 805 39.52 -14.72 23.68
CA THR A 805 39.76 -16.16 23.62
C THR A 805 39.00 -16.79 22.44
N ASP A 806 39.46 -17.94 21.95
CA ASP A 806 38.76 -18.65 20.88
C ASP A 806 37.32 -19.05 21.28
N LYS A 807 37.10 -19.39 22.56
CA LYS A 807 35.76 -19.70 23.09
C LYS A 807 34.82 -18.50 23.02
N GLU A 808 35.32 -17.29 23.31
CA GLU A 808 34.54 -16.05 23.20
C GLU A 808 34.21 -15.76 21.73
N LEU A 809 35.16 -15.95 20.81
CA LEU A 809 34.91 -15.82 19.38
C LEU A 809 33.88 -16.84 18.87
N TRP A 810 33.93 -18.10 19.32
CA TRP A 810 32.93 -19.11 18.94
C TRP A 810 31.54 -18.73 19.45
N ALA A 811 31.43 -18.13 20.64
CA ALA A 811 30.16 -17.65 21.15
C ALA A 811 29.58 -16.50 20.31
N LEU A 812 30.44 -15.60 19.80
CA LEU A 812 30.02 -14.55 18.86
C LEU A 812 29.61 -15.14 17.50
N LEU A 813 30.37 -16.10 16.97
CA LEU A 813 30.06 -16.78 15.70
C LEU A 813 28.76 -17.60 15.76
N ALA A 814 28.38 -18.11 16.92
CA ALA A 814 27.11 -18.79 17.14
C ALA A 814 25.91 -17.84 17.35
N GLY A 815 26.16 -16.52 17.36
CA GLY A 815 25.16 -15.50 17.61
C GLY A 815 24.38 -15.04 16.37
N ASP A 816 23.60 -13.98 16.58
CA ASP A 816 22.93 -13.22 15.51
C ASP A 816 23.94 -12.56 14.55
N PRO A 817 23.49 -12.04 13.39
CA PRO A 817 24.38 -11.42 12.40
C PRO A 817 25.27 -10.31 12.94
N ASN A 818 24.82 -9.52 13.92
CA ASN A 818 25.64 -8.45 14.52
C ASN A 818 26.81 -9.02 15.32
N LYS A 819 26.59 -10.11 16.05
CA LYS A 819 27.66 -10.84 16.77
C LYS A 819 28.65 -11.48 15.81
N ARG A 820 28.17 -12.08 14.71
CA ARG A 820 29.06 -12.67 13.67
C ARG A 820 29.88 -11.60 12.95
N ALA A 821 29.29 -10.45 12.61
CA ALA A 821 30.00 -9.29 12.07
C ALA A 821 31.05 -8.74 13.05
N SER A 822 30.73 -8.68 14.34
CA SER A 822 31.69 -8.27 15.38
C SER A 822 32.85 -9.27 15.53
N ALA A 823 32.57 -10.57 15.41
CA ALA A 823 33.61 -11.59 15.35
C ALA A 823 34.52 -11.40 14.12
N ALA A 824 33.96 -11.10 12.95
CA ALA A 824 34.73 -10.80 11.74
C ALA A 824 35.65 -9.59 11.95
N LEU A 825 35.14 -8.50 12.54
CA LEU A 825 35.93 -7.32 12.88
C LEU A 825 37.08 -7.64 13.84
N ALA A 826 36.84 -8.42 14.89
CA ALA A 826 37.87 -8.80 15.85
C ALA A 826 38.92 -9.73 15.23
N VAL A 827 38.50 -10.70 14.42
CA VAL A 827 39.40 -11.61 13.69
C VAL A 827 40.29 -10.82 12.72
N ALA A 828 39.74 -9.79 12.05
CA ALA A 828 40.50 -8.96 11.11
C ALA A 828 41.63 -8.14 11.76
N GLN A 829 41.65 -7.99 13.09
CA GLN A 829 42.74 -7.33 13.82
C GLN A 829 43.88 -8.28 14.20
N ARG A 830 43.67 -9.60 14.08
CA ARG A 830 44.70 -10.61 14.31
C ARG A 830 45.66 -10.70 13.11
N ASN A 831 46.72 -11.51 13.24
CA ASN A 831 47.67 -11.74 12.16
C ASN A 831 46.96 -12.14 10.85
N PRO A 832 47.15 -11.41 9.74
CA PRO A 832 46.46 -11.68 8.48
C PRO A 832 46.60 -13.11 7.95
N ALA A 833 47.77 -13.74 8.15
CA ALA A 833 48.04 -15.09 7.67
C ALA A 833 47.17 -16.17 8.35
N THR A 834 46.75 -15.95 9.60
CA THR A 834 45.85 -16.87 10.32
C THR A 834 44.40 -16.44 10.22
N ALA A 835 44.14 -15.13 10.25
CA ALA A 835 42.80 -14.56 10.18
C ALA A 835 42.09 -14.83 8.85
N ILE A 836 42.83 -14.91 7.73
CA ILE A 836 42.25 -15.12 6.39
C ILE A 836 41.40 -16.40 6.29
N HIS A 837 41.78 -17.48 6.98
CA HIS A 837 41.03 -18.74 6.95
C HIS A 837 39.65 -18.60 7.59
N SER A 838 39.57 -17.92 8.74
CA SER A 838 38.30 -17.65 9.42
C SER A 838 37.44 -16.66 8.63
N LEU A 839 38.06 -15.61 8.06
CA LEU A 839 37.37 -14.65 7.20
C LEU A 839 36.82 -15.29 5.93
N THR A 840 37.51 -16.28 5.34
CA THR A 840 37.02 -17.02 4.18
C THR A 840 35.70 -17.76 4.48
N VAL A 841 35.57 -18.34 5.68
CA VAL A 841 34.32 -18.99 6.10
C VAL A 841 33.21 -17.95 6.30
N MET A 842 33.53 -16.82 6.95
CA MET A 842 32.57 -15.74 7.19
C MET A 842 32.17 -14.98 5.91
N ALA A 843 33.02 -14.98 4.88
CA ALA A 843 32.72 -14.42 3.57
C ALA A 843 31.53 -15.12 2.87
N HIS A 844 31.20 -16.34 3.30
CA HIS A 844 30.08 -17.13 2.78
C HIS A 844 28.88 -17.15 3.74
N ASP A 845 28.79 -16.19 4.66
CA ASP A 845 27.65 -16.07 5.57
C ASP A 845 26.34 -15.82 4.80
N THR A 846 25.26 -16.40 5.30
CA THR A 846 23.91 -16.20 4.75
C THR A 846 23.46 -14.74 4.85
N ASP A 847 23.97 -13.99 5.84
CA ASP A 847 23.63 -12.60 6.05
C ASP A 847 24.59 -11.67 5.27
N PRO A 848 24.07 -10.78 4.40
CA PRO A 848 24.89 -9.89 3.56
C PRO A 848 25.72 -8.89 4.37
N TRP A 849 25.26 -8.50 5.56
CA TRP A 849 26.00 -7.57 6.42
C TRP A 849 27.32 -8.17 6.90
N VAL A 850 27.31 -9.46 7.27
CA VAL A 850 28.54 -10.16 7.69
C VAL A 850 29.53 -10.24 6.53
N ARG A 851 29.06 -10.58 5.31
CA ARG A 851 29.90 -10.60 4.11
C ARG A 851 30.49 -9.22 3.80
N ALA A 852 29.68 -8.17 3.90
CA ALA A 852 30.11 -6.80 3.65
C ALA A 852 31.16 -6.31 4.66
N VAL A 853 31.03 -6.70 5.94
CA VAL A 853 32.02 -6.41 6.99
C VAL A 853 33.34 -7.15 6.75
N VAL A 854 33.29 -8.40 6.31
CA VAL A 854 34.49 -9.15 5.88
C VAL A 854 35.14 -8.45 4.68
N ALA A 855 34.36 -8.10 3.66
CA ALA A 855 34.85 -7.43 2.46
C ALA A 855 35.51 -6.07 2.77
N ASN A 856 34.90 -5.24 3.63
CA ASN A 856 35.51 -3.98 4.08
C ASN A 856 36.83 -4.22 4.83
N SER A 857 36.89 -5.26 5.66
CA SER A 857 38.12 -5.60 6.41
C SER A 857 39.26 -6.01 5.48
N LEU A 858 38.96 -6.82 4.45
CA LEU A 858 39.92 -7.21 3.42
C LEU A 858 40.36 -6.01 2.58
N ALA A 859 39.44 -5.11 2.21
CA ALA A 859 39.77 -3.87 1.50
C ALA A 859 40.73 -2.98 2.30
N ARG A 860 40.51 -2.84 3.63
CA ARG A 860 41.42 -2.10 4.52
C ARG A 860 42.81 -2.76 4.62
N TRP A 861 42.90 -4.08 4.60
CA TRP A 861 44.19 -4.78 4.53
C TRP A 861 44.95 -4.43 3.25
N MET A 862 44.27 -4.44 2.09
CA MET A 862 44.87 -4.05 0.81
C MET A 862 45.35 -2.59 0.82
N VAL A 863 44.52 -1.67 1.33
CA VAL A 863 44.85 -0.24 1.44
C VAL A 863 46.08 -0.01 2.33
N SER A 864 46.23 -0.79 3.40
CA SER A 864 47.39 -0.72 4.31
C SER A 864 48.61 -1.53 3.85
N GLY A 865 48.54 -2.20 2.70
CA GLY A 865 49.63 -3.02 2.16
C GLY A 865 49.82 -4.38 2.86
N GLN A 866 48.83 -4.84 3.62
CA GLN A 866 48.87 -6.09 4.37
C GLN A 866 48.21 -7.23 3.56
N ASN A 867 48.97 -8.31 3.30
CA ASN A 867 48.45 -9.56 2.70
C ASN A 867 47.65 -9.40 1.37
N ASN A 868 48.13 -8.52 0.48
CA ASN A 868 47.37 -8.08 -0.70
C ASN A 868 46.90 -9.23 -1.62
N GLY A 869 47.72 -10.25 -1.87
CA GLY A 869 47.38 -11.28 -2.88
C GLY A 869 46.22 -12.21 -2.51
N THR A 870 46.13 -12.67 -1.26
CA THR A 870 45.01 -13.54 -0.84
C THR A 870 43.76 -12.74 -0.46
N ALA A 871 43.94 -11.54 0.07
CA ALA A 871 42.83 -10.62 0.33
C ALA A 871 42.13 -10.21 -0.96
N ASP A 872 42.88 -9.86 -2.01
CA ASP A 872 42.35 -9.48 -3.34
C ASP A 872 41.56 -10.63 -3.99
N ALA A 873 42.10 -11.85 -3.97
CA ALA A 873 41.43 -13.02 -4.52
C ALA A 873 40.10 -13.33 -3.83
N LEU A 874 40.07 -13.31 -2.49
CA LEU A 874 38.83 -13.52 -1.73
C LEU A 874 37.85 -12.38 -1.92
N LEU A 875 38.31 -11.13 -1.93
CA LEU A 875 37.46 -9.96 -2.14
C LEU A 875 36.81 -10.00 -3.53
N THR A 876 37.55 -10.41 -4.56
CA THR A 876 37.04 -10.60 -5.92
C THR A 876 35.94 -11.67 -5.95
N ASP A 877 36.16 -12.81 -5.29
CA ASP A 877 35.17 -13.89 -5.20
C ASP A 877 33.87 -13.42 -4.52
N ILE A 878 33.97 -12.64 -3.44
CA ILE A 878 32.81 -12.05 -2.76
C ILE A 878 32.06 -11.09 -3.70
N LEU A 879 32.78 -10.19 -4.39
CA LEU A 879 32.18 -9.20 -5.28
C LEU A 879 31.53 -9.83 -6.52
N ASP A 880 32.11 -10.91 -7.06
CA ASP A 880 31.59 -11.59 -8.25
C ASP A 880 30.35 -12.47 -7.92
N ALA A 881 30.25 -12.94 -6.67
CA ALA A 881 29.10 -13.72 -6.19
C ALA A 881 27.93 -12.85 -5.69
N ASP A 882 28.16 -11.58 -5.36
CA ASP A 882 27.15 -10.69 -4.78
C ASP A 882 26.32 -9.99 -5.87
N ALA A 883 25.00 -10.16 -5.82
CA ALA A 883 24.05 -9.54 -6.76
C ALA A 883 23.47 -8.21 -6.23
N GLY A 884 23.87 -7.80 -5.03
CA GLY A 884 23.48 -6.58 -4.34
C GLY A 884 24.54 -5.47 -4.45
N THR A 885 24.34 -4.43 -3.64
CA THR A 885 25.19 -3.23 -3.59
C THR A 885 25.88 -3.06 -2.25
N LEU A 886 25.41 -3.73 -1.17
CA LEU A 886 25.90 -3.53 0.18
C LEU A 886 27.39 -3.85 0.31
N VAL A 887 27.84 -4.97 -0.25
CA VAL A 887 29.26 -5.35 -0.26
C VAL A 887 30.08 -4.29 -0.98
N ALA A 888 29.70 -3.92 -2.21
CA ALA A 888 30.41 -2.93 -3.01
C ALA A 888 30.50 -1.56 -2.30
N ARG A 889 29.40 -1.11 -1.68
CA ARG A 889 29.34 0.13 -0.87
C ARG A 889 30.28 0.06 0.33
N MET A 890 30.29 -1.06 1.05
CA MET A 890 31.20 -1.23 2.18
C MET A 890 32.67 -1.27 1.74
N VAL A 891 32.97 -1.83 0.56
CA VAL A 891 34.34 -1.82 0.01
C VAL A 891 34.76 -0.41 -0.42
N SER A 892 33.87 0.35 -1.09
CA SER A 892 34.19 1.71 -1.59
C SER A 892 34.54 2.68 -0.46
N VAL A 893 33.93 2.54 0.71
CA VAL A 893 34.25 3.33 1.92
C VAL A 893 35.73 3.20 2.31
N ALA A 894 36.35 2.03 2.13
CA ALA A 894 37.78 1.85 2.43
C ALA A 894 38.68 2.60 1.43
N LEU A 895 38.20 2.82 0.20
CA LEU A 895 38.94 3.54 -0.86
C LEU A 895 38.77 5.06 -0.75
N ARG A 896 37.60 5.56 -0.32
CA ARG A 896 37.26 6.99 -0.28
C ARG A 896 38.32 7.86 0.39
N GLU A 897 38.99 7.37 1.44
CA GLU A 897 39.93 8.14 2.25
C GLU A 897 41.41 7.96 1.87
N THR A 898 41.73 7.09 0.90
CA THR A 898 43.13 6.76 0.55
C THR A 898 43.37 6.86 -0.95
N PRO A 899 44.46 7.51 -1.42
CA PRO A 899 44.80 7.52 -2.84
C PRO A 899 44.94 6.09 -3.39
N VAL A 900 44.35 5.84 -4.56
CA VAL A 900 44.50 4.55 -5.24
C VAL A 900 45.97 4.31 -5.58
N ASN A 901 46.47 3.12 -5.29
CA ASN A 901 47.85 2.70 -5.58
C ASN A 901 47.83 1.43 -6.45
N GLU A 902 49.01 0.92 -6.85
CA GLU A 902 49.12 -0.27 -7.70
C GLU A 902 48.39 -1.50 -7.13
N ALA A 903 48.29 -1.62 -5.80
CA ALA A 903 47.63 -2.75 -5.14
C ALA A 903 46.10 -2.60 -5.04
N THR A 904 45.55 -1.39 -5.15
CA THR A 904 44.10 -1.12 -5.07
C THR A 904 43.49 -0.68 -6.40
N LEU A 905 44.30 -0.49 -7.45
CA LEU A 905 43.86 -0.05 -8.78
C LEU A 905 42.86 -1.04 -9.40
N GLY A 906 43.17 -2.34 -9.40
CA GLY A 906 42.27 -3.35 -9.98
C GLY A 906 40.91 -3.42 -9.26
N LEU A 907 40.88 -3.14 -7.96
CA LEU A 907 39.65 -3.05 -7.18
C LEU A 907 38.84 -1.79 -7.54
N ALA A 908 39.51 -0.65 -7.66
CA ALA A 908 38.87 0.60 -8.08
C ALA A 908 38.27 0.50 -9.50
N GLU A 909 39.01 -0.09 -10.46
CA GLU A 909 38.52 -0.32 -11.82
C GLU A 909 37.27 -1.21 -11.85
N ARG A 910 37.22 -2.26 -11.01
CA ARG A 910 36.05 -3.13 -10.89
C ARG A 910 34.83 -2.40 -10.34
N LEU A 911 35.02 -1.59 -9.30
CA LEU A 911 33.94 -0.83 -8.67
C LEU A 911 33.46 0.35 -9.54
N ALA A 912 34.25 0.80 -10.51
CA ALA A 912 33.86 1.89 -11.42
C ALA A 912 32.62 1.58 -12.26
N SER A 913 32.34 0.29 -12.54
CA SER A 913 31.12 -0.18 -13.23
C SER A 913 30.01 -0.64 -12.29
N SER A 914 30.12 -0.36 -10.99
CA SER A 914 29.10 -0.72 -10.01
C SER A 914 27.73 -0.13 -10.37
N PRO A 915 26.61 -0.85 -10.15
CA PRO A 915 25.27 -0.28 -10.32
C PRO A 915 24.99 0.86 -9.34
N SER A 916 25.67 0.92 -8.18
CA SER A 916 25.54 1.97 -7.17
C SER A 916 26.24 3.27 -7.59
N ALA A 917 25.49 4.37 -7.64
CA ALA A 917 25.98 5.72 -7.89
C ALA A 917 26.95 6.17 -6.80
N THR A 918 26.66 5.85 -5.54
CA THR A 918 27.54 6.12 -4.39
C THR A 918 28.90 5.44 -4.56
N VAL A 919 28.92 4.16 -4.96
CA VAL A 919 30.17 3.44 -5.20
C VAL A 919 30.97 4.09 -6.34
N ARG A 920 30.30 4.46 -7.44
CA ARG A 920 30.96 5.14 -8.56
C ARG A 920 31.53 6.50 -8.16
N ALA A 921 30.83 7.25 -7.31
CA ALA A 921 31.29 8.54 -6.79
C ALA A 921 32.53 8.37 -5.89
N ASP A 922 32.52 7.39 -4.98
CA ASP A 922 33.65 7.07 -4.11
C ASP A 922 34.91 6.72 -4.89
N VAL A 923 34.76 5.88 -5.91
CA VAL A 923 35.86 5.46 -6.78
C VAL A 923 36.39 6.65 -7.58
N ARG A 924 35.50 7.51 -8.13
CA ARG A 924 35.91 8.71 -8.87
C ARG A 924 36.72 9.66 -7.98
N ALA A 925 36.26 9.89 -6.75
CA ALA A 925 36.97 10.73 -5.77
C ALA A 925 38.35 10.15 -5.41
N ALA A 926 38.45 8.83 -5.27
CA ALA A 926 39.71 8.16 -4.96
C ALA A 926 40.73 8.17 -6.13
N LEU A 927 40.24 8.22 -7.38
CA LEU A 927 41.07 8.28 -8.59
C LEU A 927 41.56 9.70 -8.94
N GLN A 928 40.96 10.75 -8.37
CA GLN A 928 41.42 12.12 -8.56
C GLN A 928 42.68 12.40 -7.71
N PRO A 929 43.71 13.07 -8.26
CA PRO A 929 44.86 13.48 -7.47
C PRO A 929 44.44 14.54 -6.45
N ARG A 930 44.58 14.25 -5.15
CA ARG A 930 44.36 15.25 -4.09
C ARG A 930 45.44 16.32 -4.18
N SER A 931 45.03 17.59 -4.31
CA SER A 931 45.87 18.78 -4.42
C SER A 931 46.51 19.18 -3.12
#